data_AF-A0A661MXR7-F1
#
_entry.id   AF-A0A661MXR7-F1
#
_cell.length_a   1.000
_cell.length_b   1.000
_cell.length_c   1.000
_cell.angle_alpha   90.00
_cell.angle_beta   90.00
_cell.angle_gamma   90.00
#
_symmetry.space_group_name_H-M   'P 1'
#
loop_
_entity.id
_entity.type
_entity.pdbx_description
1 polymer ?
#
loop_
_entity_poly.entity_id
_entity_poly.type
_entity_poly.pdbx_seq_one_letter_code
_entity_poly.pdbx_strand_id
1 'polypeptide(L)'
;MGSYSMPPPGEETHARRQITVIVLLLFGMVALYQFEQFARDGFDPSGMLAFGFVVLASYTIGGLVAQIRLPHITGYLIAGLVFGPSLAKALTGLHLPAPFDEGILNEEVIGQLSVFDTLAVALIALTAGGELKIGALKKGFRAISSILAAQIVSVGVLVTAFFWLISGAVPYIGFPGIEGLPMAAALAVGAMVAAVSLATSPAATIAVIMESRAAGAMTRNVLSIVVLKDVIVMVAFAVAATVLAQQIGVSAIEGGIAAYLFQHIVVSIVFGAVAVGGLMALYIRYINQELLIFVVGVVFLVAFIAAELDWDPVLVFLAAGFGVSNFSKMGHRLIETLERLSLPVYVVFFTLAGAKLHLDQLQQVALFAIALVGVRAFAIYSGTKVGARFGKADEATQAFGWMGFVSQAGVSILLAAIIGSKFGALGRSLETLIIGAVAINELIGPVMFKMGLTLSGEARASRSSLAPSTHLSVKPPSMRPQGEEGEAKQLEPWPEHVGEKDLWGAALQLKSTELNNRTQDLAGDLQSIVREVSTGPLRDFQLDGGKYLRDLRREFLRHHRRLTVQARAEGGTDRDELVTMLRSAQADLAAHWRGIVLGRSVTLAKLTWTPETVLENVDALVDELPEVVIAPYEDLSYDSKEGDSLWKGARRQVLRWRRSWRKAFGQGEPTRDVRLRALGRFHLSYDAPARLEGLAALFVEADRHLAARTRSLFDGVIAGYDDIVDVSTAPDADLEGQLVRLRHDVEEELALALDEIVRITGDGTHRAASALATGLVNIKEDLPTFGTIDLGSGERRTSRRFANRMRAMETLTKDVTNLRKASSAEYSSLAMELELLGLEARIKDHVAEYVSRLTSTVTRRGGSQVERVSDTLQKTLSELNAELEKDYSGDELATALRKTTEATSKVTGEAARVTTELYQDLSDDGKIAPLLDTLVDACRGLTPRYRVTVGQRQTGEWRLPTSLPEVEVPFREIVLTYIDSRVAPKLLASRRELAERVQPLANLLKELERVIAFNVELATAELEIVHDEAIPEEMHTLLRDMLYGQLERSYNSLEEIRAEATGWPAMLETEMRDAALGTLATLRGELAEGSFSRSRLEAMRRAASGLRMMEKGQREPRAKQLKAQLRGGLRALFGEERLERWS
;
A
#
# COMPACT_ATOMS: atom_id res chain seq x y z
N MET A 1 -3.49 -15.90 35.33
CA MET A 1 -4.71 -15.18 34.89
C MET A 1 -4.27 -13.87 34.28
N GLY A 2 -4.05 -13.85 32.96
CA GLY A 2 -3.64 -12.64 32.23
C GLY A 2 -4.89 -11.93 31.73
N SER A 3 -5.04 -10.67 32.11
CA SER A 3 -6.12 -9.79 31.69
C SER A 3 -6.14 -9.65 30.16
N TYR A 4 -7.19 -10.19 29.53
CA TYR A 4 -7.54 -9.90 28.15
C TYR A 4 -7.90 -8.41 28.05
N SER A 5 -7.05 -7.63 27.38
CA SER A 5 -7.42 -6.30 26.90
C SER A 5 -8.44 -6.47 25.77
N MET A 6 -9.63 -5.90 25.91
CA MET A 6 -10.61 -5.86 24.82
C MET A 6 -10.01 -5.15 23.59
N PRO A 7 -10.37 -5.60 22.37
CA PRO A 7 -9.94 -4.93 21.14
C PRO A 7 -10.50 -3.49 21.08
N PRO A 8 -9.83 -2.58 20.36
CA PRO A 8 -10.25 -1.18 20.27
C PRO A 8 -11.68 -1.03 19.71
N PRO A 9 -12.44 0.00 20.13
CA PRO A 9 -13.83 0.21 19.72
C PRO A 9 -13.88 0.54 18.22
N GLY A 10 -14.16 -0.48 17.41
CA GLY A 10 -14.21 -0.41 15.93
C GLY A 10 -14.04 -1.78 15.27
N GLU A 11 -13.22 -2.67 15.86
CA GLU A 11 -13.02 -4.04 15.34
C GLU A 11 -14.24 -4.95 15.60
N GLU A 12 -14.96 -4.75 16.72
CA GLU A 12 -16.17 -5.52 17.03
C GLU A 12 -17.26 -5.38 15.96
N THR A 13 -17.41 -4.18 15.39
CA THR A 13 -18.36 -3.90 14.30
C THR A 13 -18.00 -4.64 13.01
N HIS A 14 -16.70 -4.84 12.72
CA HIS A 14 -16.24 -5.52 11.51
C HIS A 14 -16.36 -7.05 11.62
N ALA A 15 -16.01 -7.61 12.80
CA ALA A 15 -16.20 -9.03 13.11
C ALA A 15 -17.68 -9.43 13.07
N ARG A 16 -18.55 -8.62 13.68
CA ARG A 16 -20.01 -8.84 13.65
C ARG A 16 -20.55 -8.86 12.22
N ARG A 17 -20.13 -7.92 11.36
CA ARG A 17 -20.53 -7.90 9.93
C ARG A 17 -20.11 -9.18 9.21
N GLN A 18 -18.89 -9.67 9.41
CA GLN A 18 -18.41 -10.90 8.79
C GLN A 18 -19.18 -12.14 9.28
N ILE A 19 -19.46 -12.22 10.58
CA ILE A 19 -20.29 -13.28 11.16
C ILE A 19 -21.71 -13.23 10.57
N THR A 20 -22.31 -12.04 10.46
CA THR A 20 -23.62 -11.86 9.81
C THR A 20 -23.61 -12.32 8.35
N VAL A 21 -22.55 -12.00 7.59
CA VAL A 21 -22.39 -12.47 6.21
C VAL A 21 -22.31 -14.00 6.15
N ILE A 22 -21.55 -14.64 7.03
CA ILE A 22 -21.47 -16.12 7.09
C ILE A 22 -22.84 -16.73 7.40
N VAL A 23 -23.58 -16.16 8.35
CA VAL A 23 -24.94 -16.63 8.70
C VAL A 23 -25.90 -16.46 7.51
N LEU A 24 -25.83 -15.33 6.79
CA LEU A 24 -26.62 -15.10 5.58
C LEU A 24 -26.25 -16.07 4.45
N LEU A 25 -24.95 -16.37 4.27
CA LEU A 25 -24.48 -17.36 3.29
C LEU A 25 -24.95 -18.77 3.64
N LEU A 26 -24.92 -19.15 4.91
CA LEU A 26 -25.46 -20.43 5.38
C LEU A 26 -26.96 -20.53 5.16
N PHE A 27 -27.71 -19.46 5.47
CA PHE A 27 -29.16 -19.40 5.20
C PHE A 27 -29.46 -19.46 3.70
N GLY A 28 -28.69 -18.73 2.88
CA GLY A 28 -28.80 -18.76 1.42
C GLY A 28 -28.50 -20.14 0.85
N MET A 29 -27.49 -20.84 1.36
CA MET A 29 -27.17 -22.23 0.98
C MET A 29 -28.33 -23.17 1.31
N VAL A 30 -28.90 -23.10 2.51
CA VAL A 30 -30.08 -23.89 2.89
C VAL A 30 -31.27 -23.60 1.98
N ALA A 31 -31.53 -22.33 1.67
CA ALA A 31 -32.60 -21.93 0.77
C ALA A 31 -32.38 -22.46 -0.66
N LEU A 32 -31.15 -22.35 -1.19
CA LEU A 32 -30.81 -22.85 -2.53
C LEU A 32 -30.89 -24.37 -2.63
N TYR A 33 -30.45 -25.09 -1.60
CA TYR A 33 -30.56 -26.55 -1.53
C TYR A 33 -32.04 -27.02 -1.45
N GLN A 34 -32.91 -26.27 -0.76
CA GLN A 34 -34.35 -26.52 -0.79
C GLN A 34 -34.97 -26.25 -2.17
N PHE A 35 -34.47 -25.25 -2.90
CA PHE A 35 -34.89 -24.95 -4.27
C PHE A 35 -34.40 -26.00 -5.29
N GLU A 36 -33.23 -26.60 -5.07
CA GLU A 36 -32.69 -27.69 -5.88
C GLU A 36 -33.61 -28.91 -5.91
N GLN A 37 -34.27 -29.24 -4.79
CA GLN A 37 -35.26 -30.33 -4.73
C GLN A 37 -36.49 -30.09 -5.64
N PHE A 38 -36.72 -28.86 -6.10
CA PHE A 38 -37.77 -28.52 -7.06
C PHE A 38 -37.28 -28.55 -8.53
N ALA A 39 -35.98 -28.58 -8.78
CA ALA A 39 -35.41 -28.60 -10.12
C ALA A 39 -35.50 -30.02 -10.72
N ARG A 40 -36.48 -30.24 -11.60
CA ARG A 40 -36.60 -31.46 -12.42
C ARG A 40 -35.67 -31.34 -13.62
N ASP A 41 -34.51 -32.01 -13.58
CA ASP A 41 -33.82 -32.71 -14.70
C ASP A 41 -32.28 -32.66 -14.63
N GLY A 42 -31.65 -33.84 -14.72
CA GLY A 42 -30.37 -34.16 -15.39
C GLY A 42 -29.04 -33.48 -14.98
N PHE A 43 -29.06 -32.40 -14.21
CA PHE A 43 -27.88 -31.64 -13.80
C PHE A 43 -27.79 -31.62 -12.28
N ASP A 44 -26.64 -31.99 -11.72
CA ASP A 44 -26.34 -31.90 -10.29
C ASP A 44 -25.71 -30.51 -10.00
N PRO A 45 -26.47 -29.53 -9.49
CA PRO A 45 -25.95 -28.20 -9.20
C PRO A 45 -25.17 -28.13 -7.88
N SER A 46 -25.10 -29.22 -7.12
CA SER A 46 -24.47 -29.27 -5.79
C SER A 46 -23.04 -28.76 -5.82
N GLY A 47 -22.24 -29.14 -6.82
CA GLY A 47 -20.86 -28.66 -6.99
C GLY A 47 -20.74 -27.16 -7.27
N MET A 48 -21.65 -26.59 -8.07
CA MET A 48 -21.64 -25.15 -8.38
C MET A 48 -22.09 -24.30 -7.19
N LEU A 49 -23.12 -24.77 -6.47
CA LEU A 49 -23.60 -24.15 -5.24
C LEU A 49 -22.54 -24.21 -4.14
N ALA A 50 -21.96 -25.40 -3.93
CA ALA A 50 -20.88 -25.61 -2.98
C ALA A 50 -19.65 -24.77 -3.33
N PHE A 51 -19.27 -24.66 -4.62
CA PHE A 51 -18.18 -23.78 -5.05
C PHE A 51 -18.42 -22.32 -4.69
N GLY A 52 -19.59 -21.76 -5.06
CA GLY A 52 -19.93 -20.37 -4.78
C GLY A 52 -19.94 -20.06 -3.29
N PHE A 53 -20.51 -20.96 -2.49
CA PHE A 53 -20.50 -20.86 -1.04
C PHE A 53 -19.10 -20.98 -0.45
N VAL A 54 -18.33 -21.98 -0.84
CA VAL A 54 -16.98 -22.23 -0.32
C VAL A 54 -16.07 -21.04 -0.60
N VAL A 55 -16.11 -20.45 -1.79
CA VAL A 55 -15.30 -19.26 -2.10
C VAL A 55 -15.67 -18.10 -1.18
N LEU A 56 -16.96 -17.81 -0.98
CA LEU A 56 -17.41 -16.69 -0.15
C LEU A 56 -17.23 -16.95 1.35
N ALA A 57 -17.60 -18.13 1.82
CA ALA A 57 -17.54 -18.54 3.23
C ALA A 57 -16.09 -18.73 3.68
N SER A 58 -15.25 -19.45 2.90
CA SER A 58 -13.84 -19.60 3.27
C SER A 58 -13.10 -18.26 3.21
N TYR A 59 -13.36 -17.40 2.22
CA TYR A 59 -12.75 -16.07 2.18
C TYR A 59 -13.11 -15.22 3.41
N THR A 60 -14.37 -15.22 3.82
CA THR A 60 -14.84 -14.49 5.02
C THR A 60 -14.31 -15.09 6.32
N ILE A 61 -14.26 -16.42 6.46
CA ILE A 61 -13.64 -17.10 7.61
C ILE A 61 -12.14 -16.80 7.67
N GLY A 62 -11.44 -16.79 6.53
CA GLY A 62 -10.04 -16.37 6.47
C GLY A 62 -9.84 -14.95 6.99
N GLY A 63 -10.72 -14.02 6.61
CA GLY A 63 -10.73 -12.65 7.15
C GLY A 63 -11.02 -12.56 8.65
N LEU A 64 -11.89 -13.42 9.18
CA LEU A 64 -12.18 -13.52 10.62
C LEU A 64 -10.97 -14.07 11.39
N VAL A 65 -10.33 -15.11 10.86
CA VAL A 65 -9.11 -15.72 11.42
C VAL A 65 -7.93 -14.74 11.37
N ALA A 66 -7.90 -13.82 10.40
CA ALA A 66 -6.90 -12.76 10.37
C ALA A 66 -7.02 -11.76 11.54
N GLN A 67 -8.22 -11.55 12.09
CA GLN A 67 -8.44 -10.67 13.26
C GLN A 67 -7.79 -11.22 14.53
N ILE A 68 -7.71 -12.54 14.67
CA ILE A 68 -6.94 -13.20 15.74
C ILE A 68 -5.45 -13.33 15.39
N ARG A 69 -4.95 -12.53 14.44
CA ARG A 69 -3.56 -12.44 13.95
C ARG A 69 -3.01 -13.69 13.25
N LEU A 70 -3.84 -14.69 13.00
CA LEU A 70 -3.44 -15.88 12.23
C LEU A 70 -3.42 -15.57 10.72
N PRO A 71 -2.71 -16.37 9.89
CA PRO A 71 -2.75 -16.25 8.44
C PRO A 71 -4.13 -16.59 7.85
N HIS A 72 -4.53 -15.95 6.75
CA HIS A 72 -5.83 -16.22 6.09
C HIS A 72 -5.97 -17.68 5.65
N ILE A 73 -4.87 -18.29 5.22
CA ILE A 73 -4.79 -19.70 4.79
C ILE A 73 -5.22 -20.65 5.91
N THR A 74 -4.82 -20.36 7.14
CA THR A 74 -5.23 -21.13 8.32
C THR A 74 -6.75 -21.12 8.45
N GLY A 75 -7.41 -19.99 8.15
CA GLY A 75 -8.86 -19.90 8.12
C GLY A 75 -9.50 -20.67 6.97
N TYR A 76 -8.88 -20.76 5.79
CA TYR A 76 -9.38 -21.57 4.68
C TYR A 76 -9.32 -23.07 5.00
N LEU A 77 -8.23 -23.54 5.61
CA LEU A 77 -8.09 -24.93 6.07
C LEU A 77 -9.13 -25.27 7.15
N ILE A 78 -9.35 -24.37 8.11
CA ILE A 78 -10.39 -24.54 9.14
C ILE A 78 -11.78 -24.57 8.50
N ALA A 79 -12.07 -23.68 7.54
CA ALA A 79 -13.34 -23.68 6.82
C ALA A 79 -13.57 -25.02 6.11
N GLY A 80 -12.52 -25.58 5.49
CA GLY A 80 -12.55 -26.90 4.87
C GLY A 80 -12.85 -28.03 5.85
N LEU A 81 -12.22 -28.00 7.02
CA LEU A 81 -12.47 -28.98 8.07
C LEU A 81 -13.91 -28.90 8.61
N VAL A 82 -14.43 -27.68 8.75
CA VAL A 82 -15.78 -27.40 9.26
C VAL A 82 -16.85 -27.77 8.26
N PHE A 83 -16.67 -27.45 6.99
CA PHE A 83 -17.65 -27.72 5.93
C PHE A 83 -17.45 -29.06 5.23
N GLY A 84 -16.38 -29.78 5.55
CA GLY A 84 -16.04 -31.09 5.00
C GLY A 84 -16.70 -32.28 5.75
N PRO A 85 -16.50 -33.49 5.24
CA PRO A 85 -17.22 -34.69 5.68
C PRO A 85 -16.80 -35.15 7.08
N SER A 86 -15.62 -34.74 7.56
CA SER A 86 -15.08 -35.18 8.85
C SER A 86 -15.82 -34.59 10.05
N LEU A 87 -16.25 -33.33 9.99
CA LEU A 87 -17.07 -32.75 11.05
C LEU A 87 -18.50 -33.30 11.00
N ALA A 88 -19.06 -33.46 9.80
CA ALA A 88 -20.38 -34.07 9.60
C ALA A 88 -20.44 -35.49 10.20
N LYS A 89 -19.43 -36.33 9.90
CA LYS A 89 -19.28 -37.67 10.50
C LYS A 89 -19.14 -37.64 12.02
N ALA A 90 -18.36 -36.71 12.57
CA ALA A 90 -18.19 -36.56 14.02
C ALA A 90 -19.50 -36.11 14.73
N LEU A 91 -20.37 -35.39 14.04
CA LEU A 91 -21.64 -34.87 14.54
C LEU A 91 -22.86 -35.71 14.14
N THR A 92 -22.67 -36.90 13.58
CA THR A 92 -23.74 -37.84 13.18
C THR A 92 -24.76 -38.14 14.29
N GLY A 93 -24.39 -38.01 15.57
CA GLY A 93 -25.32 -38.13 16.70
C GLY A 93 -26.37 -37.02 16.82
N LEU A 94 -26.23 -35.89 16.09
CA LEU A 94 -27.06 -34.69 16.24
C LEU A 94 -28.17 -34.54 15.17
N HIS A 95 -28.29 -35.45 14.19
CA HIS A 95 -29.24 -35.38 13.06
C HIS A 95 -29.28 -33.98 12.39
N LEU A 96 -28.18 -33.57 11.77
CA LEU A 96 -28.11 -32.32 11.02
C LEU A 96 -28.99 -32.37 9.76
N PRO A 97 -29.64 -31.25 9.35
CA PRO A 97 -30.40 -31.20 8.10
C PRO A 97 -29.46 -31.17 6.89
N ALA A 98 -29.89 -31.77 5.77
CA ALA A 98 -29.18 -31.68 4.50
C ALA A 98 -29.01 -30.22 4.04
N PRO A 99 -27.84 -29.80 3.51
CA PRO A 99 -26.67 -30.60 3.12
C PRO A 99 -25.59 -30.77 4.21
N PHE A 100 -25.88 -30.49 5.48
CA PHE A 100 -24.89 -30.57 6.59
C PHE A 100 -24.73 -31.97 7.17
N ASP A 101 -25.58 -32.91 6.78
CA ASP A 101 -25.55 -34.32 7.15
C ASP A 101 -24.33 -35.06 6.59
N GLU A 102 -23.96 -34.79 5.33
CA GLU A 102 -22.75 -35.31 4.70
C GLU A 102 -21.60 -34.28 4.65
N GLY A 103 -21.92 -33.02 4.95
CA GLY A 103 -21.03 -31.87 4.79
C GLY A 103 -21.20 -31.19 3.43
N ILE A 104 -21.08 -29.86 3.40
CA ILE A 104 -21.22 -29.08 2.15
C ILE A 104 -20.14 -29.46 1.12
N LEU A 105 -18.95 -29.82 1.60
CA LEU A 105 -17.84 -30.35 0.81
C LEU A 105 -17.80 -31.88 0.92
N ASN A 106 -18.85 -32.59 0.48
CA ASN A 106 -18.84 -34.05 0.45
C ASN A 106 -17.82 -34.60 -0.58
N GLU A 107 -17.60 -35.92 -0.59
CA GLU A 107 -16.58 -36.55 -1.45
C GLU A 107 -16.82 -36.30 -2.96
N GLU A 108 -18.07 -36.19 -3.38
CA GLU A 108 -18.44 -35.90 -4.76
C GLU A 108 -18.08 -34.46 -5.15
N VAL A 109 -18.44 -33.47 -4.32
CA VAL A 109 -18.07 -32.06 -4.50
C VAL A 109 -16.55 -31.89 -4.47
N ILE A 110 -15.85 -32.56 -3.54
CA ILE A 110 -14.39 -32.56 -3.50
C ILE A 110 -13.81 -33.10 -4.81
N GLY A 111 -14.39 -34.17 -5.35
CA GLY A 111 -14.01 -34.74 -6.65
C GLY A 111 -14.21 -33.75 -7.80
N GLN A 112 -15.36 -33.11 -7.88
CA GLN A 112 -15.68 -32.11 -8.92
C GLN A 112 -14.76 -30.88 -8.86
N LEU A 113 -14.39 -30.43 -7.65
CA LEU A 113 -13.52 -29.28 -7.45
C LEU A 113 -12.01 -29.60 -7.50
N SER A 114 -11.62 -30.87 -7.61
CA SER A 114 -10.22 -31.30 -7.68
C SER A 114 -9.45 -30.70 -8.87
N VAL A 115 -10.15 -30.21 -9.92
CA VAL A 115 -9.56 -29.46 -11.03
C VAL A 115 -8.80 -28.21 -10.55
N PHE A 116 -9.26 -27.59 -9.46
CA PHE A 116 -8.58 -26.44 -8.85
C PHE A 116 -7.27 -26.84 -8.16
N ASP A 117 -7.09 -28.10 -7.75
CA ASP A 117 -5.83 -28.58 -7.18
C ASP A 117 -4.72 -28.54 -8.23
N THR A 118 -5.00 -29.01 -9.44
CA THR A 118 -4.06 -28.97 -10.57
C THR A 118 -3.64 -27.54 -10.89
N LEU A 119 -4.61 -26.63 -10.94
CA LEU A 119 -4.34 -25.21 -11.20
C LEU A 119 -3.53 -24.59 -10.05
N ALA A 120 -3.92 -24.83 -8.80
CA ALA A 120 -3.22 -24.30 -7.63
C ALA A 120 -1.77 -24.73 -7.60
N VAL A 121 -1.51 -26.03 -7.72
CA VAL A 121 -0.18 -26.64 -7.71
C VAL A 121 0.70 -26.03 -8.80
N ALA A 122 0.17 -25.88 -10.01
CA ALA A 122 0.91 -25.28 -11.11
C ALA A 122 1.22 -23.79 -10.89
N LEU A 123 0.27 -23.00 -10.38
CA LEU A 123 0.48 -21.58 -10.06
C LEU A 123 1.50 -21.41 -8.94
N ILE A 124 1.44 -22.24 -7.91
CA ILE A 124 2.42 -22.30 -6.81
C ILE A 124 3.80 -22.57 -7.38
N ALA A 125 3.94 -23.62 -8.18
CA ALA A 125 5.21 -24.03 -8.76
C ALA A 125 5.78 -22.96 -9.72
N LEU A 126 4.96 -22.41 -10.61
CA LEU A 126 5.37 -21.32 -11.51
C LEU A 126 5.84 -20.07 -10.73
N THR A 127 5.13 -19.70 -9.66
CA THR A 127 5.48 -18.56 -8.81
C THR A 127 6.79 -18.82 -8.07
N ALA A 128 6.89 -19.98 -7.41
CA ALA A 128 8.10 -20.42 -6.70
C ALA A 128 9.33 -20.43 -7.62
N GLY A 129 9.19 -21.02 -8.80
CA GLY A 129 10.25 -21.05 -9.81
C GLY A 129 10.63 -19.63 -10.26
N GLY A 130 9.63 -18.78 -10.49
CA GLY A 130 9.87 -17.41 -10.94
C GLY A 130 10.50 -16.50 -9.90
N GLU A 131 10.39 -16.80 -8.60
CA GLU A 131 11.10 -16.06 -7.56
C GLU A 131 12.56 -16.51 -7.36
N LEU A 132 12.92 -17.74 -7.80
CA LEU A 132 14.28 -18.25 -7.71
C LEU A 132 15.23 -17.58 -8.71
N LYS A 133 15.90 -16.50 -8.29
CA LYS A 133 16.93 -15.84 -9.12
C LYS A 133 18.32 -16.47 -8.95
N ILE A 134 18.96 -16.86 -10.04
CA ILE A 134 20.34 -17.41 -10.08
C ILE A 134 21.33 -16.47 -9.37
N GLY A 135 21.17 -15.16 -9.53
CA GLY A 135 22.02 -14.16 -8.87
C GLY A 135 21.88 -14.15 -7.35
N ALA A 136 20.69 -14.44 -6.82
CA ALA A 136 20.44 -14.54 -5.38
C ALA A 136 20.98 -15.87 -4.81
N LEU A 137 20.74 -16.98 -5.51
CA LEU A 137 21.28 -18.30 -5.17
C LEU A 137 22.81 -18.28 -5.09
N LYS A 138 23.50 -17.65 -6.05
CA LYS A 138 24.97 -17.54 -6.04
C LYS A 138 25.51 -16.77 -4.83
N LYS A 139 24.81 -15.73 -4.38
CA LYS A 139 25.22 -14.93 -3.22
C LYS A 139 24.99 -15.67 -1.89
N GLY A 140 23.90 -16.45 -1.81
CA GLY A 140 23.53 -17.22 -0.62
C GLY A 140 24.00 -18.67 -0.60
N PHE A 141 24.71 -19.15 -1.62
CA PHE A 141 24.95 -20.58 -1.86
C PHE A 141 25.56 -21.31 -0.65
N ARG A 142 26.51 -20.68 0.05
CA ARG A 142 27.14 -21.28 1.24
C ARG A 142 26.14 -21.47 2.37
N ALA A 143 25.32 -20.44 2.66
CA ALA A 143 24.28 -20.52 3.68
C ALA A 143 23.20 -21.54 3.31
N ILE A 144 22.67 -21.44 2.09
CA ILE A 144 21.61 -22.32 1.57
C ILE A 144 22.06 -23.79 1.60
N SER A 145 23.23 -24.11 1.02
CA SER A 145 23.71 -25.50 0.95
C SER A 145 24.04 -26.08 2.33
N SER A 146 24.61 -25.27 3.24
CA SER A 146 24.91 -25.73 4.60
C SER A 146 23.65 -25.98 5.45
N ILE A 147 22.63 -25.12 5.36
CA ILE A 147 21.33 -25.32 6.04
C ILE A 147 20.66 -26.57 5.49
N LEU A 148 20.63 -26.73 4.18
CA LEU A 148 20.00 -27.87 3.53
C LEU A 148 20.70 -29.19 3.90
N ALA A 149 22.04 -29.24 3.83
CA ALA A 149 22.81 -30.41 4.24
C ALA A 149 22.61 -30.75 5.72
N ALA A 150 22.64 -29.74 6.60
CA ALA A 150 22.42 -29.95 8.03
C ALA A 150 21.00 -30.42 8.34
N GLN A 151 19.98 -29.93 7.62
CA GLN A 151 18.59 -30.41 7.74
C GLN A 151 18.42 -31.85 7.23
N ILE A 152 19.04 -32.20 6.10
CA ILE A 152 19.01 -33.59 5.59
C ILE A 152 19.58 -34.55 6.64
N VAL A 153 20.72 -34.20 7.25
CA VAL A 153 21.35 -35.03 8.28
C VAL A 153 20.50 -35.06 9.56
N SER A 154 20.04 -33.90 10.07
CA SER A 154 19.30 -33.85 11.32
C SER A 154 17.94 -34.56 11.23
N VAL A 155 17.18 -34.30 10.16
CA VAL A 155 15.89 -34.95 9.91
C VAL A 155 16.08 -36.43 9.64
N GLY A 156 17.07 -36.78 8.81
CA GLY A 156 17.46 -38.17 8.54
C GLY A 156 17.71 -38.95 9.83
N VAL A 157 18.62 -38.47 10.66
CA VAL A 157 18.99 -39.16 11.90
C VAL A 157 17.84 -39.22 12.91
N LEU A 158 17.19 -38.08 13.19
CA LEU A 158 16.19 -38.01 14.27
C LEU A 158 14.88 -38.71 13.92
N VAL A 159 14.41 -38.60 12.67
CA VAL A 159 13.18 -39.29 12.24
C VAL A 159 13.44 -40.79 12.09
N THR A 160 14.58 -41.20 11.52
CA THR A 160 14.91 -42.63 11.46
C THR A 160 15.09 -43.24 12.86
N ALA A 161 15.71 -42.52 13.80
CA ALA A 161 15.82 -42.96 15.19
C ALA A 161 14.45 -43.07 15.88
N PHE A 162 13.52 -42.14 15.61
CA PHE A 162 12.15 -42.23 16.11
C PHE A 162 11.44 -43.49 15.60
N PHE A 163 11.54 -43.80 14.30
CA PHE A 163 10.94 -45.01 13.72
C PHE A 163 11.57 -46.31 14.21
N TRP A 164 12.88 -46.31 14.49
CA TRP A 164 13.54 -47.42 15.17
C TRP A 164 13.04 -47.61 16.62
N LEU A 165 12.75 -46.52 17.32
CA LEU A 165 12.25 -46.58 18.70
C LEU A 165 10.82 -47.16 18.75
N ILE A 166 9.94 -46.74 17.84
CA ILE A 166 8.54 -47.20 17.79
C ILE A 166 8.35 -48.55 17.07
N SER A 167 9.42 -49.17 16.55
CA SER A 167 9.37 -50.51 15.95
C SER A 167 9.39 -51.65 16.99
N GLY A 168 9.38 -51.32 18.29
CA GLY A 168 9.45 -52.27 19.40
C GLY A 168 10.85 -52.46 19.98
N ALA A 169 11.82 -51.59 19.66
CA ALA A 169 13.14 -51.59 20.29
C ALA A 169 13.08 -51.24 21.79
N VAL A 170 12.06 -50.47 22.20
CA VAL A 170 11.72 -50.19 23.60
C VAL A 170 10.40 -50.91 23.92
N PRO A 171 10.35 -51.75 24.98
CA PRO A 171 9.10 -52.40 25.39
C PRO A 171 7.98 -51.36 25.63
N TYR A 172 6.74 -51.70 25.24
CA TYR A 172 5.51 -50.90 25.44
C TYR A 172 5.32 -49.66 24.54
N ILE A 173 6.22 -49.40 23.57
CA ILE A 173 6.10 -48.31 22.59
C ILE A 173 6.10 -48.90 21.17
N GLY A 174 5.03 -49.59 20.80
CA GLY A 174 4.85 -50.19 19.47
C GLY A 174 3.84 -49.41 18.62
N PHE A 175 4.21 -49.07 17.38
CA PHE A 175 3.24 -48.58 16.40
C PHE A 175 2.63 -49.76 15.62
N PRO A 176 1.30 -49.85 15.51
CA PRO A 176 0.63 -50.93 14.77
C PRO A 176 1.15 -51.04 13.32
N GLY A 177 1.64 -52.22 12.94
CA GLY A 177 2.18 -52.49 11.59
C GLY A 177 3.69 -52.26 11.42
N ILE A 178 4.37 -51.69 12.41
CA ILE A 178 5.85 -51.54 12.45
C ILE A 178 6.46 -52.38 13.58
N GLU A 179 5.65 -52.73 14.58
CA GLU A 179 6.05 -53.57 15.71
C GLU A 179 6.56 -54.94 15.24
N GLY A 180 7.79 -55.31 15.66
CA GLY A 180 8.41 -56.59 15.33
C GLY A 180 9.12 -56.66 13.99
N LEU A 181 9.26 -55.55 13.25
CA LEU A 181 10.07 -55.51 12.04
C LEU A 181 11.57 -55.73 12.35
N PRO A 182 12.31 -56.43 11.46
CA PRO A 182 13.76 -56.50 11.54
C PRO A 182 14.38 -55.10 11.56
N MET A 183 15.47 -54.91 12.30
CA MET A 183 16.12 -53.59 12.46
C MET A 183 16.42 -52.91 11.11
N ALA A 184 16.85 -53.67 10.10
CA ALA A 184 17.12 -53.14 8.76
C ALA A 184 15.86 -52.60 8.07
N ALA A 185 14.72 -53.30 8.22
CA ALA A 185 13.44 -52.86 7.68
C ALA A 185 12.89 -51.64 8.45
N ALA A 186 13.02 -51.62 9.78
CA ALA A 186 12.61 -50.48 10.61
C ALA A 186 13.42 -49.21 10.28
N LEU A 187 14.75 -49.35 10.09
CA LEU A 187 15.60 -48.24 9.66
C LEU A 187 15.27 -47.78 8.23
N ALA A 188 14.93 -48.70 7.32
CA ALA A 188 14.51 -48.36 5.96
C ALA A 188 13.17 -47.62 5.94
N VAL A 189 12.19 -48.05 6.75
CA VAL A 189 10.94 -47.32 6.98
C VAL A 189 11.25 -45.92 7.53
N GLY A 190 12.09 -45.84 8.55
CA GLY A 190 12.50 -44.57 9.15
C GLY A 190 13.17 -43.63 8.16
N ALA A 191 14.08 -44.15 7.31
CA ALA A 191 14.74 -43.37 6.26
C ALA A 191 13.76 -42.88 5.19
N MET A 192 12.78 -43.71 4.81
CA MET A 192 11.72 -43.33 3.88
C MET A 192 10.84 -42.22 4.46
N VAL A 193 10.39 -42.36 5.70
CA VAL A 193 9.59 -41.32 6.37
C VAL A 193 10.42 -40.07 6.65
N ALA A 194 11.72 -40.20 6.89
CA ALA A 194 12.63 -39.06 7.02
C ALA A 194 12.76 -38.26 5.71
N ALA A 195 12.78 -38.94 4.56
CA ALA A 195 12.76 -38.29 3.25
C ALA A 195 11.46 -37.48 3.06
N VAL A 196 10.30 -38.05 3.41
CA VAL A 196 9.01 -37.32 3.37
C VAL A 196 8.98 -36.19 4.39
N SER A 197 9.53 -36.38 5.58
CA SER A 197 9.61 -35.37 6.65
C SER A 197 10.50 -34.19 6.27
N LEU A 198 11.41 -34.37 5.32
CA LEU A 198 12.20 -33.29 4.76
C LEU A 198 11.36 -32.39 3.84
N ALA A 199 10.17 -32.77 3.39
CA ALA A 199 9.32 -31.87 2.61
C ALA A 199 8.91 -30.61 3.41
N THR A 200 8.75 -29.49 2.71
CA THR A 200 8.21 -28.23 3.23
C THR A 200 7.29 -27.63 2.16
N SER A 201 6.18 -27.00 2.56
CA SER A 201 5.22 -26.38 1.63
C SER A 201 5.73 -25.05 1.04
N PRO A 202 6.09 -24.98 -0.27
CA PRO A 202 6.43 -23.72 -0.93
C PRO A 202 5.20 -22.81 -1.03
N ALA A 203 4.01 -23.41 -1.21
CA ALA A 203 2.73 -22.71 -1.28
C ALA A 203 2.47 -21.87 -0.03
N ALA A 204 2.49 -22.50 1.14
CA ALA A 204 2.28 -21.83 2.41
C ALA A 204 3.37 -20.79 2.68
N THR A 205 4.62 -21.09 2.33
CA THR A 205 5.75 -20.16 2.46
C THR A 205 5.51 -18.89 1.62
N ILE A 206 5.25 -19.04 0.32
CA ILE A 206 5.02 -17.92 -0.60
C ILE A 206 3.78 -17.14 -0.19
N ALA A 207 2.69 -17.82 0.12
CA ALA A 207 1.45 -17.15 0.49
C ALA A 207 1.60 -16.36 1.80
N VAL A 208 2.32 -16.86 2.80
CA VAL A 208 2.66 -16.08 4.02
C VAL A 208 3.57 -14.90 3.70
N ILE A 209 4.53 -15.05 2.77
CA ILE A 209 5.40 -13.94 2.32
C ILE A 209 4.58 -12.86 1.62
N MET A 210 3.70 -13.25 0.69
CA MET A 210 2.82 -12.33 -0.05
C MET A 210 1.84 -11.65 0.88
N GLU A 211 1.17 -12.40 1.77
CA GLU A 211 0.22 -11.88 2.76
C GLU A 211 0.92 -10.90 3.71
N SER A 212 2.10 -11.26 4.23
CA SER A 212 2.86 -10.43 5.17
C SER A 212 3.67 -9.32 4.46
N ARG A 213 3.68 -9.31 3.12
CA ARG A 213 4.54 -8.49 2.26
C ARG A 213 6.00 -8.48 2.74
N ALA A 214 6.48 -9.66 3.11
CA ALA A 214 7.78 -9.79 3.77
C ALA A 214 8.94 -9.68 2.77
N ALA A 215 9.99 -8.95 3.13
CA ALA A 215 11.17 -8.81 2.29
C ALA A 215 12.45 -8.66 3.12
N GLY A 216 13.43 -9.54 2.85
CA GLY A 216 14.74 -9.47 3.50
C GLY A 216 15.59 -10.71 3.23
N ALA A 217 16.67 -10.87 3.99
CA ALA A 217 17.65 -11.93 3.79
C ALA A 217 17.11 -13.29 4.24
N MET A 218 16.43 -13.34 5.39
CA MET A 218 15.79 -14.56 5.88
C MET A 218 14.69 -15.03 4.95
N THR A 219 13.81 -14.13 4.50
CA THR A 219 12.73 -14.43 3.56
C THR A 219 13.28 -15.09 2.29
N ARG A 220 14.33 -14.52 1.68
CA ARG A 220 14.96 -15.07 0.47
C ARG A 220 15.65 -16.41 0.71
N ASN A 221 16.34 -16.57 1.85
CA ASN A 221 17.04 -17.81 2.19
C ASN A 221 16.04 -18.94 2.42
N VAL A 222 14.98 -18.69 3.21
CA VAL A 222 13.89 -19.64 3.46
C VAL A 222 13.26 -20.06 2.14
N LEU A 223 12.82 -19.11 1.31
CA LEU A 223 12.23 -19.41 0.01
C LEU A 223 13.16 -20.26 -0.87
N SER A 224 14.43 -19.85 -0.99
CA SER A 224 15.40 -20.57 -1.83
C SER A 224 15.65 -22.00 -1.34
N ILE A 225 15.69 -22.19 -0.02
CA ILE A 225 15.86 -23.52 0.59
C ILE A 225 14.62 -24.36 0.38
N VAL A 226 13.41 -23.83 0.65
CA VAL A 226 12.14 -24.57 0.49
C VAL A 226 12.00 -25.11 -0.93
N VAL A 227 12.29 -24.28 -1.94
CA VAL A 227 12.16 -24.70 -3.33
C VAL A 227 13.24 -25.70 -3.74
N LEU A 228 14.50 -25.50 -3.33
CA LEU A 228 15.58 -26.44 -3.64
C LEU A 228 15.42 -27.79 -2.93
N LYS A 229 14.84 -27.77 -1.74
CA LYS A 229 14.59 -28.95 -0.90
C LYS A 229 13.59 -29.91 -1.54
N ASP A 230 12.61 -29.40 -2.29
CA ASP A 230 11.54 -30.21 -2.89
C ASP A 230 12.09 -31.22 -3.92
N VAL A 231 13.06 -30.81 -4.73
CA VAL A 231 13.77 -31.71 -5.67
C VAL A 231 14.54 -32.80 -4.90
N ILE A 232 15.20 -32.42 -3.80
CA ILE A 232 15.99 -33.36 -2.99
C ILE A 232 15.10 -34.38 -2.30
N VAL A 233 13.92 -33.95 -1.82
CA VAL A 233 12.93 -34.82 -1.18
C VAL A 233 12.50 -35.94 -2.12
N MET A 234 12.20 -35.63 -3.38
CA MET A 234 11.80 -36.64 -4.37
C MET A 234 12.92 -37.66 -4.63
N VAL A 235 14.16 -37.21 -4.79
CA VAL A 235 15.32 -38.10 -4.96
C VAL A 235 15.54 -38.96 -3.72
N ALA A 236 15.55 -38.35 -2.53
CA ALA A 236 15.76 -39.03 -1.26
C ALA A 236 14.66 -40.07 -1.00
N PHE A 237 13.41 -39.75 -1.31
CA PHE A 237 12.27 -40.65 -1.19
C PHE A 237 12.40 -41.84 -2.14
N ALA A 238 12.71 -41.61 -3.43
CA ALA A 238 12.86 -42.70 -4.39
C ALA A 238 13.96 -43.70 -3.96
N VAL A 239 15.10 -43.18 -3.48
CA VAL A 239 16.19 -44.00 -2.94
C VAL A 239 15.73 -44.78 -1.70
N ALA A 240 15.13 -44.10 -0.72
CA ALA A 240 14.72 -44.73 0.53
C ALA A 240 13.58 -45.75 0.34
N ALA A 241 12.61 -45.46 -0.53
CA ALA A 241 11.54 -46.38 -0.90
C ALA A 241 12.07 -47.63 -1.62
N THR A 242 13.10 -47.49 -2.46
CA THR A 242 13.73 -48.65 -3.11
C THR A 242 14.48 -49.52 -2.10
N VAL A 243 15.21 -48.89 -1.17
CA VAL A 243 15.86 -49.61 -0.06
C VAL A 243 14.81 -50.36 0.77
N LEU A 244 13.69 -49.72 1.11
CA LEU A 244 12.61 -50.38 1.83
C LEU A 244 12.05 -51.57 1.05
N ALA A 245 11.70 -51.38 -0.23
CA ALA A 245 11.15 -52.44 -1.09
C ALA A 245 12.06 -53.68 -1.13
N GLN A 246 13.38 -53.48 -1.19
CA GLN A 246 14.36 -54.56 -1.12
C GLN A 246 14.35 -55.29 0.23
N GLN A 247 14.21 -54.57 1.35
CA GLN A 247 14.20 -55.16 2.70
C GLN A 247 12.94 -55.98 2.98
N ILE A 248 11.81 -55.64 2.37
CA ILE A 248 10.51 -56.31 2.58
C ILE A 248 10.14 -57.27 1.43
N GLY A 249 11.01 -57.44 0.44
CA GLY A 249 10.82 -58.38 -0.67
C GLY A 249 9.75 -57.99 -1.69
N VAL A 250 9.45 -56.69 -1.83
CA VAL A 250 8.55 -56.17 -2.88
C VAL A 250 9.36 -55.92 -4.15
N SER A 251 8.87 -56.39 -5.30
CA SER A 251 9.54 -56.27 -6.62
C SER A 251 10.03 -54.83 -6.86
N ALA A 252 11.34 -54.68 -7.07
CA ALA A 252 11.95 -53.39 -7.34
C ALA A 252 11.46 -52.79 -8.67
N ILE A 253 11.50 -51.45 -8.75
CA ILE A 253 11.13 -50.66 -9.93
C ILE A 253 11.82 -51.23 -11.19
N GLU A 254 11.03 -51.70 -12.16
CA GLU A 254 11.53 -52.12 -13.47
C GLU A 254 12.27 -50.95 -14.14
N GLY A 255 13.54 -51.15 -14.54
CA GLY A 255 14.40 -50.11 -15.13
C GLY A 255 15.47 -49.52 -14.21
N GLY A 256 15.40 -49.76 -12.89
CA GLY A 256 16.41 -49.32 -11.92
C GLY A 256 16.31 -47.84 -11.53
N ILE A 257 16.80 -47.53 -10.33
CA ILE A 257 16.70 -46.20 -9.68
C ILE A 257 17.24 -45.07 -10.57
N ALA A 258 18.33 -45.34 -11.32
CA ALA A 258 18.98 -44.33 -12.17
C ALA A 258 18.13 -43.95 -13.40
N ALA A 259 17.48 -44.91 -14.05
CA ALA A 259 16.61 -44.63 -15.20
C ALA A 259 15.33 -43.91 -14.77
N TYR A 260 14.74 -44.33 -13.65
CA TYR A 260 13.60 -43.67 -13.02
C TYR A 260 13.94 -42.21 -12.66
N LEU A 261 15.01 -41.97 -11.90
CA LEU A 261 15.42 -40.61 -11.53
C LEU A 261 15.76 -39.73 -12.74
N PHE A 262 16.38 -40.30 -13.77
CA PHE A 262 16.71 -39.55 -14.98
C PHE A 262 15.46 -39.14 -15.75
N GLN A 263 14.52 -40.07 -15.98
CA GLN A 263 13.31 -39.83 -16.74
C GLN A 263 12.33 -38.90 -16.00
N HIS A 264 12.12 -39.08 -14.70
CA HIS A 264 11.11 -38.33 -13.94
C HIS A 264 11.60 -36.97 -13.43
N ILE A 265 12.91 -36.71 -13.36
CA ILE A 265 13.45 -35.47 -12.77
C ILE A 265 14.17 -34.65 -13.83
N VAL A 266 15.16 -35.22 -14.52
CA VAL A 266 15.99 -34.46 -15.46
C VAL A 266 15.16 -34.03 -16.66
N VAL A 267 14.38 -34.94 -17.23
CA VAL A 267 13.53 -34.63 -18.39
C VAL A 267 12.46 -33.61 -18.02
N SER A 268 11.80 -33.75 -16.88
CA SER A 268 10.77 -32.82 -16.39
C SER A 268 11.32 -31.41 -16.16
N ILE A 269 12.52 -31.27 -15.58
CA ILE A 269 13.18 -29.97 -15.39
C ILE A 269 13.57 -29.34 -16.74
N VAL A 270 14.17 -30.13 -17.64
CA VAL A 270 14.61 -29.60 -18.95
C VAL A 270 13.39 -29.18 -19.78
N PHE A 271 12.36 -30.01 -19.85
CA PHE A 271 11.11 -29.70 -20.54
C PHE A 271 10.44 -28.46 -19.95
N GLY A 272 10.31 -28.39 -18.63
CA GLY A 272 9.75 -27.24 -17.93
C GLY A 272 10.51 -25.95 -18.22
N ALA A 273 11.82 -25.92 -17.99
CA ALA A 273 12.62 -24.70 -18.15
C ALA A 273 12.75 -24.25 -19.61
N VAL A 274 12.94 -25.18 -20.55
CA VAL A 274 13.25 -24.87 -21.94
C VAL A 274 11.98 -24.78 -22.80
N ALA A 275 11.15 -25.83 -22.80
CA ALA A 275 9.98 -25.87 -23.68
C ALA A 275 8.85 -24.99 -23.13
N VAL A 276 8.40 -25.26 -21.90
CA VAL A 276 7.27 -24.53 -21.29
C VAL A 276 7.69 -23.10 -20.96
N GLY A 277 8.82 -22.92 -20.27
CA GLY A 277 9.35 -21.60 -19.94
C GLY A 277 9.70 -20.77 -21.17
N GLY A 278 10.28 -21.39 -22.20
CA GLY A 278 10.55 -20.74 -23.49
C GLY A 278 9.26 -20.30 -24.20
N LEU A 279 8.26 -21.18 -24.28
CA LEU A 279 6.94 -20.88 -24.87
C LEU A 279 6.26 -19.72 -24.16
N MET A 280 6.22 -19.75 -22.82
CA MET A 280 5.62 -18.65 -22.03
C MET A 280 6.38 -17.34 -22.24
N ALA A 281 7.73 -17.37 -22.23
CA ALA A 281 8.54 -16.20 -22.51
C ALA A 281 8.32 -15.63 -23.92
N LEU A 282 8.13 -16.49 -24.92
CA LEU A 282 7.82 -16.11 -26.30
C LEU A 282 6.45 -15.44 -26.39
N TYR A 283 5.42 -16.05 -25.80
CA TYR A 283 4.07 -15.51 -25.78
C TYR A 283 4.01 -14.12 -25.13
N ILE A 284 4.64 -13.96 -23.97
CA ILE A 284 4.70 -12.67 -23.26
C ILE A 284 5.49 -11.62 -24.05
N ARG A 285 6.50 -12.04 -24.82
CA ARG A 285 7.32 -11.11 -25.60
C ARG A 285 6.62 -10.62 -26.87
N TYR A 286 5.88 -11.49 -27.57
CA TYR A 286 5.37 -11.21 -28.92
C TYR A 286 3.86 -10.95 -28.98
N ILE A 287 3.07 -11.57 -28.11
CA ILE A 287 1.59 -11.45 -28.13
C ILE A 287 1.15 -10.53 -26.98
N ASN A 288 1.50 -10.88 -25.73
CA ASN A 288 1.21 -10.09 -24.52
C ASN A 288 -0.26 -9.62 -24.40
N GLN A 289 -1.21 -10.43 -24.87
CA GLN A 289 -2.65 -10.21 -24.72
C GLN A 289 -3.26 -11.34 -23.88
N GLU A 290 -4.26 -11.03 -23.06
CA GLU A 290 -5.02 -12.01 -22.26
C GLU A 290 -4.16 -13.07 -21.54
N LEU A 291 -3.07 -12.61 -20.90
CA LEU A 291 -2.05 -13.49 -20.30
C LEU A 291 -2.63 -14.45 -19.25
N LEU A 292 -3.72 -14.07 -18.59
CA LEU A 292 -4.44 -14.90 -17.63
C LEU A 292 -5.00 -16.18 -18.29
N ILE A 293 -5.70 -16.04 -19.41
CA ILE A 293 -6.30 -17.16 -20.16
C ILE A 293 -5.21 -18.07 -20.71
N PHE A 294 -4.14 -17.46 -21.24
CA PHE A 294 -2.98 -18.20 -21.72
C PHE A 294 -2.34 -19.04 -20.62
N VAL A 295 -2.10 -18.47 -19.43
CA VAL A 295 -1.51 -19.19 -18.30
C VAL A 295 -2.39 -20.36 -17.88
N VAL A 296 -3.70 -20.17 -17.74
CA VAL A 296 -4.64 -21.25 -17.38
C VAL A 296 -4.62 -22.37 -18.43
N GLY A 297 -4.66 -22.01 -19.73
CA GLY A 297 -4.61 -22.98 -20.82
C GLY A 297 -3.31 -23.78 -20.85
N VAL A 298 -2.17 -23.11 -20.67
CA VAL A 298 -0.85 -23.78 -20.59
C VAL A 298 -0.78 -24.70 -19.38
N VAL A 299 -1.31 -24.29 -18.23
CA VAL A 299 -1.31 -25.12 -17.03
C VAL A 299 -2.06 -26.43 -17.27
N PHE A 300 -3.29 -26.40 -17.78
CA PHE A 300 -4.03 -27.65 -18.00
C PHE A 300 -3.41 -28.50 -19.10
N LEU A 301 -2.93 -27.90 -20.19
CA LEU A 301 -2.25 -28.63 -21.26
C LEU A 301 -0.98 -29.33 -20.76
N VAL A 302 -0.13 -28.60 -20.03
CA VAL A 302 1.14 -29.14 -19.53
C VAL A 302 0.90 -30.15 -18.41
N ALA A 303 -0.10 -29.96 -17.55
CA ALA A 303 -0.48 -30.94 -16.54
C ALA A 303 -0.95 -32.25 -17.17
N PHE A 304 -1.76 -32.19 -18.23
CA PHE A 304 -2.18 -33.37 -18.99
C PHE A 304 -0.98 -34.09 -19.65
N ILE A 305 -0.09 -33.35 -20.32
CA ILE A 305 1.12 -33.91 -20.92
C ILE A 305 2.02 -34.56 -19.85
N ALA A 306 2.18 -33.89 -18.71
CA ALA A 306 2.99 -34.42 -17.61
C ALA A 306 2.41 -35.72 -17.07
N ALA A 307 1.08 -35.81 -16.90
CA ALA A 307 0.41 -37.03 -16.47
C ALA A 307 0.60 -38.19 -17.46
N GLU A 308 0.44 -37.95 -18.76
CA GLU A 308 0.57 -39.00 -19.80
C GLU A 308 2.01 -39.52 -19.98
N LEU A 309 3.01 -38.68 -19.67
CA LEU A 309 4.43 -39.03 -19.77
C LEU A 309 5.04 -39.46 -18.43
N ASP A 310 4.20 -39.63 -17.40
CA ASP A 310 4.57 -39.87 -16.00
C ASP A 310 5.57 -38.84 -15.44
N TRP A 311 5.60 -37.62 -15.96
CA TRP A 311 6.44 -36.54 -15.43
C TRP A 311 5.80 -35.90 -14.20
N ASP A 312 6.64 -35.41 -13.29
CA ASP A 312 6.14 -34.66 -12.14
C ASP A 312 5.70 -33.25 -12.59
N PRO A 313 4.39 -32.93 -12.55
CA PRO A 313 3.90 -31.62 -12.99
C PRO A 313 4.44 -30.48 -12.13
N VAL A 314 4.69 -30.69 -10.83
CA VAL A 314 5.26 -29.68 -9.94
C VAL A 314 6.64 -29.26 -10.44
N LEU A 315 7.50 -30.25 -10.75
CA LEU A 315 8.85 -29.99 -11.27
C LEU A 315 8.83 -29.29 -12.62
N VAL A 316 7.93 -29.66 -13.53
CA VAL A 316 7.78 -29.02 -14.84
C VAL A 316 7.42 -27.54 -14.68
N PHE A 317 6.41 -27.22 -13.88
CA PHE A 317 5.97 -25.84 -13.66
C PHE A 317 6.98 -25.01 -12.88
N LEU A 318 7.66 -25.61 -11.90
CA LEU A 318 8.74 -24.98 -11.15
C LEU A 318 9.90 -24.59 -12.07
N ALA A 319 10.32 -25.53 -12.92
CA ALA A 319 11.36 -25.28 -13.90
C ALA A 319 10.93 -24.24 -14.95
N ALA A 320 9.66 -24.23 -15.37
CA ALA A 320 9.12 -23.22 -16.28
C ALA A 320 9.17 -21.81 -15.69
N GLY A 321 8.73 -21.63 -14.44
CA GLY A 321 8.82 -20.35 -13.73
C GLY A 321 10.27 -19.87 -13.60
N PHE A 322 11.16 -20.79 -13.22
CA PHE A 322 12.61 -20.53 -13.14
C PHE A 322 13.19 -20.12 -14.49
N GLY A 323 12.80 -20.84 -15.55
CA GLY A 323 13.22 -20.59 -16.92
C GLY A 323 12.85 -19.18 -17.39
N VAL A 324 11.58 -18.80 -17.22
CA VAL A 324 11.09 -17.47 -17.61
C VAL A 324 11.78 -16.38 -16.80
N SER A 325 11.91 -16.53 -15.48
CA SER A 325 12.44 -15.46 -14.63
C SER A 325 13.95 -15.23 -14.79
N ASN A 326 14.71 -16.27 -15.11
CA ASN A 326 16.18 -16.16 -15.21
C ASN A 326 16.68 -15.95 -16.65
N PHE A 327 15.94 -16.43 -17.66
CA PHE A 327 16.38 -16.36 -19.05
C PHE A 327 15.54 -15.39 -19.91
N SER A 328 14.48 -14.78 -19.36
CA SER A 328 13.70 -13.74 -20.04
C SER A 328 13.65 -12.42 -19.25
N LYS A 329 13.63 -11.29 -19.96
CA LYS A 329 13.40 -9.96 -19.36
C LYS A 329 11.97 -9.78 -18.84
N MET A 330 11.07 -10.72 -19.15
CA MET A 330 9.63 -10.63 -18.88
C MET A 330 9.18 -11.34 -17.59
N GLY A 331 10.10 -11.91 -16.80
CA GLY A 331 9.79 -12.66 -15.58
C GLY A 331 8.84 -11.94 -14.61
N HIS A 332 9.00 -10.62 -14.45
CA HIS A 332 8.16 -9.84 -13.53
C HIS A 332 6.68 -9.79 -13.95
N ARG A 333 6.39 -9.74 -15.26
CA ARG A 333 5.01 -9.73 -15.79
C ARG A 333 4.30 -11.06 -15.59
N LEU A 334 5.04 -12.17 -15.71
CA LEU A 334 4.51 -13.50 -15.43
C LEU A 334 4.10 -13.59 -13.96
N ILE A 335 5.00 -13.22 -13.04
CA ILE A 335 4.72 -13.25 -11.59
C ILE A 335 3.50 -12.40 -11.24
N GLU A 336 3.41 -11.14 -11.72
CA GLU A 336 2.25 -10.29 -11.44
C GLU A 336 0.92 -10.91 -11.90
N THR A 337 0.93 -11.63 -13.03
CA THR A 337 -0.28 -12.30 -13.55
C THR A 337 -0.64 -13.54 -12.71
N LEU A 338 0.37 -14.31 -12.30
CA LEU A 338 0.18 -15.45 -11.41
C LEU A 338 -0.37 -15.01 -10.05
N GLU A 339 0.14 -13.91 -9.49
CA GLU A 339 -0.34 -13.35 -8.21
C GLU A 339 -1.84 -12.98 -8.29
N ARG A 340 -2.29 -12.37 -9.39
CA ARG A 340 -3.72 -12.03 -9.60
C ARG A 340 -4.61 -13.27 -9.68
N LEU A 341 -4.14 -14.34 -10.32
CA LEU A 341 -4.89 -15.59 -10.44
C LEU A 341 -4.88 -16.42 -9.14
N SER A 342 -3.82 -16.27 -8.34
CA SER A 342 -3.55 -17.12 -7.19
C SER A 342 -4.60 -17.05 -6.10
N LEU A 343 -5.12 -15.85 -5.78
CA LEU A 343 -6.01 -15.64 -4.64
C LEU A 343 -7.29 -16.51 -4.68
N PRO A 344 -8.14 -16.46 -5.72
CA PRO A 344 -9.34 -17.29 -5.77
C PRO A 344 -9.02 -18.79 -5.83
N VAL A 345 -7.94 -19.16 -6.53
CA VAL A 345 -7.52 -20.57 -6.64
C VAL A 345 -7.04 -21.12 -5.30
N TYR A 346 -6.28 -20.33 -4.53
CA TYR A 346 -5.76 -20.74 -3.22
C TYR A 346 -6.85 -20.87 -2.18
N VAL A 347 -7.86 -19.99 -2.18
CA VAL A 347 -9.03 -20.12 -1.28
C VAL A 347 -9.67 -21.49 -1.46
N VAL A 348 -9.93 -21.89 -2.70
CA VAL A 348 -10.56 -23.19 -3.01
C VAL A 348 -9.62 -24.33 -2.65
N PHE A 349 -8.38 -24.30 -3.12
CA PHE A 349 -7.38 -25.35 -2.87
C PHE A 349 -7.15 -25.62 -1.38
N PHE A 350 -6.92 -24.59 -0.57
CA PHE A 350 -6.69 -24.78 0.86
C PHE A 350 -7.96 -25.18 1.61
N THR A 351 -9.13 -24.80 1.13
CA THR A 351 -10.39 -25.31 1.69
C THR A 351 -10.56 -26.80 1.38
N LEU A 352 -10.34 -27.23 0.13
CA LEU A 352 -10.39 -28.64 -0.24
C LEU A 352 -9.36 -29.47 0.53
N ALA A 353 -8.15 -28.94 0.72
CA ALA A 353 -7.11 -29.57 1.52
C ALA A 353 -7.58 -29.79 2.98
N GLY A 354 -8.30 -28.84 3.57
CA GLY A 354 -8.91 -29.00 4.90
C GLY A 354 -10.05 -30.02 4.91
N ALA A 355 -10.87 -30.07 3.87
CA ALA A 355 -12.00 -31.00 3.76
C ALA A 355 -11.56 -32.46 3.58
N LYS A 356 -10.43 -32.71 2.91
CA LYS A 356 -9.83 -34.04 2.73
C LYS A 356 -9.24 -34.64 4.02
N LEU A 357 -9.21 -33.91 5.13
CA LEU A 357 -8.65 -34.39 6.40
C LEU A 357 -9.62 -35.31 7.14
N HIS A 358 -9.38 -36.62 7.14
CA HIS A 358 -10.17 -37.63 7.88
C HIS A 358 -9.83 -37.66 9.38
N LEU A 359 -10.65 -36.99 10.21
CA LEU A 359 -10.40 -36.84 11.66
C LEU A 359 -10.52 -38.15 12.46
N ASP A 360 -11.37 -39.07 11.99
CA ASP A 360 -11.59 -40.40 12.56
C ASP A 360 -10.33 -41.28 12.48
N GLN A 361 -9.63 -41.22 11.35
CA GLN A 361 -8.36 -41.93 11.16
C GLN A 361 -7.23 -41.27 11.95
N LEU A 362 -7.26 -39.93 12.05
CA LEU A 362 -6.28 -39.17 12.82
C LEU A 362 -6.29 -39.52 14.31
N GLN A 363 -7.46 -39.74 14.93
CA GLN A 363 -7.56 -40.06 16.35
C GLN A 363 -6.78 -41.32 16.74
N GLN A 364 -6.73 -42.33 15.87
CA GLN A 364 -6.05 -43.60 16.14
C GLN A 364 -4.52 -43.47 16.11
N VAL A 365 -3.98 -42.51 15.33
CA VAL A 365 -2.54 -42.27 15.18
C VAL A 365 -2.09 -40.96 15.83
N ALA A 366 -2.99 -40.20 16.47
CA ALA A 366 -2.77 -38.83 16.90
C ALA A 366 -1.53 -38.66 17.79
N LEU A 367 -1.34 -39.57 18.76
CA LEU A 367 -0.18 -39.51 19.66
C LEU A 367 1.14 -39.65 18.89
N PHE A 368 1.22 -40.59 17.96
CA PHE A 368 2.39 -40.82 17.12
C PHE A 368 2.59 -39.69 16.11
N ALA A 369 1.51 -39.13 15.57
CA ALA A 369 1.56 -37.97 14.67
C ALA A 369 2.10 -36.72 15.39
N ILE A 370 1.62 -36.44 16.61
CA ILE A 370 2.13 -35.34 17.46
C ILE A 370 3.60 -35.56 17.81
N ALA A 371 3.98 -36.78 18.17
CA ALA A 371 5.38 -37.12 18.46
C ALA A 371 6.27 -36.91 17.23
N LEU A 372 5.83 -37.39 16.06
CA LEU A 372 6.54 -37.20 14.78
C LEU A 372 6.69 -35.70 14.44
N VAL A 373 5.62 -34.91 14.61
CA VAL A 373 5.65 -33.45 14.44
C VAL A 373 6.68 -32.81 15.38
N GLY A 374 6.71 -33.21 16.65
CA GLY A 374 7.66 -32.69 17.64
C GLY A 374 9.11 -33.04 17.29
N VAL A 375 9.39 -34.31 16.96
CA VAL A 375 10.70 -34.79 16.51
C VAL A 375 11.15 -34.03 15.27
N ARG A 376 10.26 -33.87 14.28
CA ARG A 376 10.54 -33.14 13.06
C ARG A 376 10.82 -31.66 13.33
N ALA A 377 10.01 -30.99 14.15
CA ALA A 377 10.21 -29.58 14.49
C ALA A 377 11.57 -29.38 15.16
N PHE A 378 11.95 -30.27 16.08
CA PHE A 378 13.26 -30.25 16.72
C PHE A 378 14.41 -30.53 15.74
N ALA A 379 14.23 -31.47 14.81
CA ALA A 379 15.21 -31.77 13.76
C ALA A 379 15.42 -30.59 12.80
N ILE A 380 14.34 -29.90 12.43
CA ILE A 380 14.39 -28.69 11.61
C ILE A 380 15.07 -27.55 12.39
N TYR A 381 14.69 -27.35 13.65
CA TYR A 381 15.31 -26.34 14.52
C TYR A 381 16.83 -26.53 14.63
N SER A 382 17.26 -27.74 15.02
CA SER A 382 18.67 -28.08 15.20
C SER A 382 19.44 -28.03 13.87
N GLY A 383 18.93 -28.64 12.81
CA GLY A 383 19.54 -28.64 11.48
C GLY A 383 19.69 -27.22 10.92
N THR A 384 18.67 -26.38 11.07
CA THR A 384 18.73 -24.98 10.61
C THR A 384 19.72 -24.17 11.43
N LYS A 385 19.71 -24.29 12.77
CA LYS A 385 20.67 -23.59 13.64
C LYS A 385 22.11 -23.95 13.33
N VAL A 386 22.40 -25.24 13.20
CA VAL A 386 23.73 -25.76 12.91
C VAL A 386 24.18 -25.33 11.51
N GLY A 387 23.34 -25.54 10.50
CA GLY A 387 23.64 -25.17 9.13
C GLY A 387 23.79 -23.66 8.95
N ALA A 388 22.91 -22.85 9.53
CA ALA A 388 22.99 -21.39 9.42
C ALA A 388 24.27 -20.83 10.03
N ARG A 389 24.76 -21.42 11.14
CA ARG A 389 26.06 -21.05 11.74
C ARG A 389 27.24 -21.45 10.85
N PHE A 390 27.29 -22.70 10.37
CA PHE A 390 28.38 -23.15 9.48
C PHE A 390 28.39 -22.41 8.13
N GLY A 391 27.20 -22.09 7.63
CA GLY A 391 26.96 -21.32 6.42
C GLY A 391 27.27 -19.84 6.53
N LYS A 392 27.46 -19.32 7.75
CA LYS A 392 27.55 -17.88 8.05
C LYS A 392 26.35 -17.10 7.49
N ALA A 393 25.14 -17.63 7.70
CA ALA A 393 23.90 -16.94 7.32
C ALA A 393 23.70 -15.67 8.16
N ASP A 394 22.83 -14.76 7.72
CA ASP A 394 22.44 -13.57 8.48
C ASP A 394 21.80 -13.92 9.84
N GLU A 395 21.86 -12.98 10.78
CA GLU A 395 21.39 -13.16 12.16
C GLU A 395 19.91 -13.54 12.23
N ALA A 396 19.07 -12.95 11.38
CA ALA A 396 17.66 -13.29 11.26
C ALA A 396 17.46 -14.75 10.85
N THR A 397 18.16 -15.22 9.81
CA THR A 397 18.13 -16.62 9.38
C THR A 397 18.64 -17.56 10.48
N GLN A 398 19.70 -17.19 11.21
CA GLN A 398 20.21 -17.99 12.33
C GLN A 398 19.24 -18.04 13.52
N ALA A 399 18.52 -16.95 13.81
CA ALA A 399 17.61 -16.84 14.93
C ALA A 399 16.27 -17.54 14.65
N PHE A 400 15.64 -17.19 13.53
CA PHE A 400 14.23 -17.49 13.24
C PHE A 400 14.00 -18.28 11.95
N GLY A 401 15.04 -18.51 11.13
CA GLY A 401 14.92 -19.20 9.82
C GLY A 401 14.23 -20.57 9.88
N TRP A 402 14.39 -21.30 10.99
CA TRP A 402 13.78 -22.63 11.17
C TRP A 402 12.25 -22.61 11.14
N MET A 403 11.63 -21.49 11.56
CA MET A 403 10.17 -21.34 11.61
C MET A 403 9.55 -21.36 10.21
N GLY A 404 10.32 -21.00 9.18
CA GLY A 404 9.89 -21.06 7.78
C GLY A 404 9.85 -22.45 7.16
N PHE A 405 10.38 -23.48 7.84
CA PHE A 405 10.45 -24.84 7.30
C PHE A 405 9.43 -25.80 7.91
N VAL A 406 8.60 -25.32 8.84
CA VAL A 406 7.66 -26.15 9.61
C VAL A 406 6.49 -26.64 8.76
N SER A 407 5.92 -25.80 7.89
CA SER A 407 4.76 -26.15 7.04
C SER A 407 5.04 -27.35 6.13
N GLN A 408 4.06 -28.25 5.95
CA GLN A 408 4.12 -29.39 5.02
C GLN A 408 2.79 -29.52 4.28
N ALA A 409 2.84 -29.75 2.97
CA ALA A 409 1.63 -29.91 2.14
C ALA A 409 1.92 -30.77 0.91
N GLY A 410 1.01 -30.75 -0.07
CA GLY A 410 1.21 -31.18 -1.47
C GLY A 410 2.07 -32.42 -1.66
N VAL A 411 3.38 -32.22 -1.88
CA VAL A 411 4.38 -33.28 -2.06
C VAL A 411 4.37 -34.30 -0.92
N SER A 412 4.21 -33.89 0.34
CA SER A 412 4.17 -34.82 1.47
C SER A 412 2.95 -35.74 1.42
N ILE A 413 1.79 -35.23 0.99
CA ILE A 413 0.53 -35.98 0.87
C ILE A 413 0.65 -36.96 -0.30
N LEU A 414 1.19 -36.51 -1.44
CA LEU A 414 1.45 -37.36 -2.60
C LEU A 414 2.38 -38.53 -2.25
N LEU A 415 3.50 -38.25 -1.58
CA LEU A 415 4.44 -39.28 -1.16
C LEU A 415 3.83 -40.24 -0.13
N ALA A 416 2.97 -39.74 0.78
CA ALA A 416 2.23 -40.57 1.71
C ALA A 416 1.27 -41.54 0.99
N ALA A 417 0.53 -41.07 -0.02
CA ALA A 417 -0.35 -41.90 -0.84
C ALA A 417 0.41 -42.96 -1.64
N ILE A 418 1.61 -42.62 -2.14
CA ILE A 418 2.51 -43.59 -2.79
C ILE A 418 2.96 -44.67 -1.79
N ILE A 419 3.29 -44.29 -0.54
CA ILE A 419 3.63 -45.26 0.51
C ILE A 419 2.42 -46.18 0.80
N GLY A 420 1.23 -45.59 0.93
CA GLY A 420 -0.05 -46.26 1.16
C GLY A 420 -0.35 -47.36 0.16
N SER A 421 -0.26 -47.01 -1.12
CA SER A 421 -0.54 -47.90 -2.24
C SER A 421 0.53 -48.98 -2.45
N LYS A 422 1.82 -48.67 -2.24
CA LYS A 422 2.92 -49.60 -2.57
C LYS A 422 3.26 -50.63 -1.50
N PHE A 423 3.00 -50.34 -0.22
CA PHE A 423 3.50 -51.14 0.89
C PHE A 423 2.40 -51.83 1.71
N GLY A 424 1.22 -52.03 1.13
CA GLY A 424 0.14 -52.83 1.72
C GLY A 424 -0.35 -52.27 3.07
N ALA A 425 -0.53 -53.14 4.07
CA ALA A 425 -1.03 -52.73 5.40
C ALA A 425 -0.07 -51.81 6.16
N LEU A 426 1.25 -52.05 6.04
CA LEU A 426 2.30 -51.18 6.59
C LEU A 426 2.23 -49.80 5.92
N GLY A 427 2.10 -49.80 4.59
CA GLY A 427 1.95 -48.59 3.78
C GLY A 427 0.78 -47.73 4.23
N ARG A 428 -0.42 -48.32 4.33
CA ARG A 428 -1.64 -47.60 4.77
C ARG A 428 -1.52 -47.00 6.17
N SER A 429 -0.90 -47.72 7.10
CA SER A 429 -0.69 -47.21 8.48
C SER A 429 0.28 -46.02 8.50
N LEU A 430 1.35 -46.08 7.70
CA LEU A 430 2.30 -44.98 7.52
C LEU A 430 1.66 -43.78 6.79
N GLU A 431 0.85 -44.04 5.76
CA GLU A 431 0.10 -43.01 5.04
C GLU A 431 -0.77 -42.20 6.01
N THR A 432 -1.59 -42.87 6.84
CA THR A 432 -2.43 -42.20 7.84
C THR A 432 -1.60 -41.39 8.83
N LEU A 433 -0.48 -41.95 9.33
CA LEU A 433 0.43 -41.25 10.24
C LEU A 433 1.04 -39.99 9.61
N ILE A 434 1.53 -40.10 8.37
CA ILE A 434 2.15 -38.99 7.64
C ILE A 434 1.12 -37.92 7.32
N ILE A 435 -0.07 -38.28 6.80
CA ILE A 435 -1.14 -37.33 6.51
C ILE A 435 -1.55 -36.60 7.79
N GLY A 436 -1.64 -37.30 8.93
CA GLY A 436 -1.92 -36.69 10.21
C GLY A 436 -0.86 -35.69 10.68
N ALA A 437 0.42 -36.04 10.52
CA ALA A 437 1.52 -35.12 10.83
C ALA A 437 1.55 -33.90 9.88
N VAL A 438 1.25 -34.11 8.59
CA VAL A 438 1.15 -33.06 7.57
C VAL A 438 0.03 -32.08 7.93
N ALA A 439 -1.14 -32.57 8.33
CA ALA A 439 -2.27 -31.74 8.75
C ALA A 439 -1.92 -30.80 9.91
N ILE A 440 -1.26 -31.33 10.94
CA ILE A 440 -0.80 -30.54 12.10
C ILE A 440 0.24 -29.50 11.67
N ASN A 441 1.22 -29.90 10.84
CA ASN A 441 2.27 -29.01 10.36
C ASN A 441 1.73 -27.92 9.43
N GLU A 442 0.71 -28.18 8.62
CA GLU A 442 0.10 -27.17 7.74
C GLU A 442 -0.77 -26.16 8.53
N LEU A 443 -1.31 -26.55 9.68
CA LEU A 443 -2.02 -25.62 10.56
C LEU A 443 -1.04 -24.71 11.34
N ILE A 444 0.04 -25.29 11.87
CA ILE A 444 1.01 -24.58 12.74
C ILE A 444 2.07 -23.82 11.92
N GLY A 445 2.47 -24.37 10.77
CA GLY A 445 3.57 -23.88 9.95
C GLY A 445 3.44 -22.42 9.50
N PRO A 446 2.32 -22.02 8.86
CA PRO A 446 2.10 -20.64 8.43
C PRO A 446 2.16 -19.63 9.58
N VAL A 447 1.61 -20.01 10.75
CA VAL A 447 1.61 -19.19 11.97
C VAL A 447 3.03 -18.97 12.47
N MET A 448 3.81 -20.06 12.58
CA MET A 448 5.20 -20.01 13.00
C MET A 448 6.05 -19.18 12.03
N PHE A 449 5.83 -19.34 10.72
CA PHE A 449 6.59 -18.59 9.73
C PHE A 449 6.27 -17.09 9.77
N LYS A 450 5.00 -16.71 9.84
CA LYS A 450 4.56 -15.32 10.03
C LYS A 450 5.17 -14.71 11.30
N MET A 451 5.20 -15.46 12.39
CA MET A 451 5.86 -15.05 13.63
C MET A 451 7.37 -14.86 13.42
N GLY A 452 8.05 -15.79 12.75
CA GLY A 452 9.48 -15.69 12.44
C GLY A 452 9.82 -14.48 11.56
N LEU A 453 8.98 -14.16 10.56
CA LEU A 453 9.11 -12.97 9.71
C LEU A 453 8.86 -11.67 10.46
N THR A 454 7.96 -11.70 11.46
CA THR A 454 7.70 -10.55 12.33
C THR A 454 8.85 -10.32 13.29
N LEU A 455 9.35 -11.39 13.92
CA LEU A 455 10.50 -11.35 14.83
C LEU A 455 11.81 -10.98 14.13
N SER A 456 11.96 -11.31 12.84
CA SER A 456 13.11 -10.87 12.04
C SER A 456 13.02 -9.42 11.55
N GLY A 457 11.88 -8.76 11.74
CA GLY A 457 11.63 -7.41 11.23
C GLY A 457 11.42 -7.34 9.71
N GLU A 458 11.26 -8.49 9.04
CA GLU A 458 11.09 -8.54 7.57
C GLU A 458 9.62 -8.44 7.12
N ALA A 459 8.64 -8.59 8.02
CA ALA A 459 7.21 -8.44 7.73
C ALA A 459 6.68 -7.00 7.85
N ARG A 460 5.85 -6.54 6.90
CA ARG A 460 5.33 -5.17 6.84
C ARG A 460 4.35 -4.82 7.97
N ALA A 461 3.67 -5.81 8.56
CA ALA A 461 2.73 -5.61 9.67
C ALA A 461 3.40 -4.98 10.92
N SER A 462 4.72 -5.12 11.08
CA SER A 462 5.48 -4.44 12.13
C SER A 462 5.73 -2.95 11.86
N ARG A 463 5.34 -2.41 10.70
CA ARG A 463 5.27 -0.95 10.46
C ARG A 463 3.87 -0.37 10.66
N SER A 464 2.85 -1.19 10.92
CA SER A 464 1.47 -0.71 11.18
C SER A 464 0.89 -1.13 12.54
N SER A 465 1.70 -1.75 13.42
CA SER A 465 1.37 -1.93 14.84
C SER A 465 2.11 -0.97 15.78
N LEU A 466 2.93 -0.08 15.22
CA LEU A 466 2.86 1.29 15.70
C LEU A 466 1.46 1.75 15.32
N ALA A 467 0.73 2.33 16.28
CA ALA A 467 -0.55 3.01 16.13
C ALA A 467 -0.67 3.77 14.80
N PRO A 468 -1.86 4.30 14.39
CA PRO A 468 -1.85 5.46 13.50
C PRO A 468 -0.70 6.33 13.94
N SER A 469 0.17 6.74 13.03
CA SER A 469 1.08 7.81 13.34
C SER A 469 0.17 9.01 13.67
N THR A 470 -0.35 9.11 14.90
CA THR A 470 0.29 9.94 15.91
C THR A 470 1.66 10.25 15.36
N HIS A 471 1.69 11.33 14.58
CA HIS A 471 2.54 12.45 14.90
C HIS A 471 3.33 12.15 16.18
N LEU A 472 4.61 12.41 16.18
CA LEU A 472 5.29 12.69 17.44
C LEU A 472 4.62 13.95 18.06
N SER A 473 3.33 13.87 18.45
CA SER A 473 2.84 14.43 19.67
C SER A 473 3.65 13.71 20.74
N VAL A 474 4.85 14.24 20.94
CA VAL A 474 5.33 14.47 22.28
C VAL A 474 4.10 14.89 23.07
N LYS A 475 3.62 13.98 23.93
CA LYS A 475 2.57 14.31 24.87
C LYS A 475 3.04 15.61 25.53
N PRO A 476 2.32 16.74 25.39
CA PRO A 476 2.80 17.99 25.93
C PRO A 476 3.10 17.73 27.41
N PRO A 477 4.26 18.15 27.93
CA PRO A 477 4.53 18.00 29.34
C PRO A 477 3.33 18.60 30.07
N SER A 478 2.68 17.81 30.93
CA SER A 478 1.53 18.30 31.69
C SER A 478 1.98 19.58 32.39
N MET A 479 1.39 20.71 32.01
CA MET A 479 1.66 21.99 32.64
C MET A 479 1.38 21.80 34.14
N ARG A 480 2.45 21.81 34.94
CA ARG A 480 2.31 22.05 36.37
C ARG A 480 1.79 23.49 36.52
N PRO A 481 0.86 23.74 37.44
CA PRO A 481 0.35 25.08 37.65
C PRO A 481 1.48 26.04 38.02
N GLN A 482 1.39 27.25 37.47
CA GLN A 482 2.33 28.35 37.61
C GLN A 482 2.75 28.58 39.07
N GLY A 483 4.06 28.63 39.30
CA GLY A 483 4.65 29.02 40.57
C GLY A 483 5.94 28.27 40.85
N GLU A 484 6.99 28.50 40.06
CA GLU A 484 8.40 28.36 40.43
C GLU A 484 9.25 28.69 39.19
N GLU A 485 9.96 29.81 39.25
CA GLU A 485 11.01 30.18 38.28
C GLU A 485 12.15 29.15 38.38
N GLY A 486 12.03 28.05 37.64
CA GLY A 486 13.08 27.05 37.50
C GLY A 486 13.88 27.28 36.22
N GLU A 487 15.20 27.39 36.36
CA GLU A 487 16.16 27.52 35.24
C GLU A 487 15.83 26.57 34.09
N ALA A 488 15.87 27.09 32.86
CA ALA A 488 15.67 26.32 31.64
C ALA A 488 16.55 25.06 31.68
N LYS A 489 15.92 23.87 31.79
CA LYS A 489 16.64 22.60 31.71
C LYS A 489 17.31 22.54 30.34
N GLN A 490 18.62 22.77 30.32
CA GLN A 490 19.49 22.39 29.22
C GLN A 490 19.17 20.94 28.87
N LEU A 491 18.72 20.72 27.63
CA LEU A 491 18.73 19.39 27.03
C LEU A 491 20.10 18.79 27.33
N GLU A 492 20.13 17.62 27.96
CA GLU A 492 21.38 16.89 28.11
C GLU A 492 21.99 16.79 26.71
N PRO A 493 23.25 17.24 26.51
CA PRO A 493 23.88 17.15 25.21
C PRO A 493 23.84 15.69 24.80
N TRP A 494 23.38 15.45 23.57
CA TRP A 494 23.43 14.15 22.93
C TRP A 494 24.81 13.55 23.20
N PRO A 495 24.93 12.28 23.61
CA PRO A 495 26.24 11.70 23.91
C PRO A 495 27.12 11.90 22.69
N GLU A 496 28.08 12.81 22.81
CA GLU A 496 28.74 13.42 21.67
C GLU A 496 29.71 12.42 20.98
N HIS A 497 29.77 11.17 21.47
CA HIS A 497 30.76 10.18 21.07
C HIS A 497 30.21 8.76 21.25
N VAL A 498 29.22 8.34 20.44
CA VAL A 498 28.91 6.91 20.30
C VAL A 498 30.01 6.25 19.45
N GLY A 499 31.14 5.98 20.11
CA GLY A 499 32.22 5.11 19.63
C GLY A 499 32.99 5.60 18.41
N GLU A 500 34.00 6.46 18.61
CA GLU A 500 35.11 6.57 17.66
C GLU A 500 35.83 5.21 17.57
N LYS A 501 35.36 4.33 16.69
CA LYS A 501 36.30 3.49 15.96
C LYS A 501 37.13 4.46 15.15
N ASP A 502 38.43 4.50 15.38
CA ASP A 502 39.38 5.20 14.51
C ASP A 502 39.15 4.75 13.06
N LEU A 503 38.38 5.55 12.31
CA LEU A 503 37.96 5.24 10.93
C LEU A 503 39.17 5.07 10.02
N TRP A 504 40.25 5.78 10.35
CA TRP A 504 41.51 5.80 9.62
C TRP A 504 42.44 4.67 10.00
N GLY A 505 42.09 3.92 11.05
CA GLY A 505 42.85 2.82 11.61
C GLY A 505 44.17 3.25 12.24
N ALA A 506 44.73 2.38 13.08
CA ALA A 506 45.96 2.65 13.81
C ALA A 506 47.11 3.12 12.89
N ALA A 507 48.04 3.89 13.46
CA ALA A 507 49.26 4.30 12.78
C ALA A 507 50.05 3.06 12.34
N LEU A 508 50.49 3.06 11.08
CA LEU A 508 51.24 1.94 10.52
C LEU A 508 52.66 1.93 11.11
N GLN A 509 53.08 0.78 11.63
CA GLN A 509 54.44 0.57 12.14
C GLN A 509 55.13 -0.55 11.36
N LEU A 510 55.68 -0.20 10.20
CA LEU A 510 56.59 -1.05 9.44
C LEU A 510 58.05 -0.79 9.81
N LYS A 511 58.93 -1.73 9.45
CA LYS A 511 60.38 -1.54 9.56
C LYS A 511 60.90 -0.40 8.67
N SER A 512 60.18 -0.03 7.61
CA SER A 512 60.51 1.10 6.73
C SER A 512 59.92 2.40 7.25
N THR A 513 60.79 3.34 7.64
CA THR A 513 60.38 4.70 8.03
C THR A 513 59.78 5.48 6.86
N GLU A 514 60.27 5.26 5.63
CA GLU A 514 59.75 5.91 4.44
C GLU A 514 58.29 5.50 4.17
N LEU A 515 57.95 4.21 4.26
CA LEU A 515 56.57 3.75 4.05
C LEU A 515 55.61 4.25 5.14
N ASN A 516 56.07 4.33 6.39
CA ASN A 516 55.28 4.87 7.49
C ASN A 516 54.98 6.36 7.25
N ASN A 517 56.00 7.17 6.93
CA ASN A 517 55.84 8.61 6.67
C ASN A 517 54.91 8.86 5.48
N ARG A 518 55.14 8.19 4.33
CA ARG A 518 54.29 8.38 3.13
C ARG A 518 52.83 7.99 3.37
N THR A 519 52.59 6.95 4.16
CA THR A 519 51.22 6.53 4.50
C THR A 519 50.56 7.49 5.49
N GLN A 520 51.35 8.11 6.38
CA GLN A 520 50.89 9.14 7.32
C GLN A 520 50.57 10.45 6.60
N ASP A 521 51.42 10.89 5.67
CA ASP A 521 51.19 12.07 4.83
C ASP A 521 49.88 11.90 4.04
N LEU A 522 49.73 10.75 3.34
CA LEU A 522 48.52 10.40 2.61
C LEU A 522 47.27 10.40 3.52
N ALA A 523 47.40 9.98 4.78
CA ALA A 523 46.29 10.02 5.73
C ALA A 523 45.87 11.46 6.04
N GLY A 524 46.85 12.36 6.28
CA GLY A 524 46.61 13.78 6.50
C GLY A 524 45.96 14.46 5.30
N ASP A 525 46.43 14.16 4.09
CA ASP A 525 45.89 14.73 2.86
C ASP A 525 44.45 14.27 2.60
N LEU A 526 44.15 12.98 2.79
CA LEU A 526 42.79 12.46 2.69
C LEU A 526 41.85 13.07 3.75
N GLN A 527 42.35 13.31 4.97
CA GLN A 527 41.59 14.03 6.01
C GLN A 527 41.32 15.49 5.61
N SER A 528 42.26 16.15 4.90
CA SER A 528 42.06 17.48 4.34
C SER A 528 40.93 17.49 3.31
N ILE A 529 40.86 16.50 2.42
CA ILE A 529 39.76 16.36 1.45
C ILE A 529 38.40 16.21 2.17
N VAL A 530 38.34 15.39 3.23
CA VAL A 530 37.10 15.24 4.03
C VAL A 530 36.70 16.58 4.67
N ARG A 531 37.69 17.33 5.18
CA ARG A 531 37.45 18.66 5.75
C ARG A 531 36.91 19.63 4.70
N GLU A 532 37.46 19.64 3.48
CA GLU A 532 36.96 20.45 2.36
C GLU A 532 35.51 20.11 2.00
N VAL A 533 35.15 18.82 1.96
CA VAL A 533 33.76 18.36 1.73
C VAL A 533 32.82 18.83 2.85
N SER A 534 33.28 18.79 4.09
CA SER A 534 32.55 19.24 5.27
C SER A 534 32.33 20.76 5.28
N THR A 535 33.39 21.54 5.02
CA THR A 535 33.35 23.01 5.09
C THR A 535 32.83 23.69 3.83
N GLY A 536 32.76 22.99 2.70
CA GLY A 536 32.19 23.52 1.45
C GLY A 536 30.79 22.93 1.19
N PRO A 537 30.65 21.86 0.39
CA PRO A 537 29.37 21.34 -0.08
C PRO A 537 28.32 21.03 1.00
N LEU A 538 28.75 20.40 2.09
CA LEU A 538 27.84 20.07 3.21
C LEU A 538 27.41 21.34 3.95
N ARG A 539 28.34 22.29 4.16
CA ARG A 539 28.04 23.58 4.76
C ARG A 539 27.10 24.42 3.89
N ASP A 540 27.31 24.43 2.57
CA ASP A 540 26.44 25.13 1.63
C ASP A 540 25.01 24.57 1.65
N PHE A 541 24.88 23.23 1.67
CA PHE A 541 23.59 22.57 1.86
C PHE A 541 22.91 22.97 3.18
N GLN A 542 23.67 23.00 4.28
CA GLN A 542 23.15 23.42 5.58
C GLN A 542 22.65 24.86 5.58
N LEU A 543 23.43 25.78 4.99
CA LEU A 543 23.09 27.20 4.91
C LEU A 543 21.86 27.43 4.03
N ASP A 544 21.78 26.75 2.88
CA ASP A 544 20.65 26.85 1.95
C ASP A 544 19.37 26.24 2.55
N GLY A 545 19.43 25.02 3.08
CA GLY A 545 18.30 24.37 3.75
C GLY A 545 17.83 25.14 4.99
N GLY A 546 18.76 25.66 5.79
CA GLY A 546 18.45 26.50 6.93
C GLY A 546 17.87 27.87 6.55
N LYS A 547 18.30 28.47 5.43
CA LYS A 547 17.68 29.68 4.88
C LYS A 547 16.25 29.40 4.43
N TYR A 548 16.02 28.30 3.71
CA TYR A 548 14.70 27.87 3.26
C TYR A 548 13.70 27.72 4.43
N LEU A 549 14.06 26.98 5.48
CA LEU A 549 13.21 26.82 6.66
C LEU A 549 12.96 28.14 7.40
N ARG A 550 13.96 29.02 7.49
CA ARG A 550 13.79 30.36 8.10
C ARG A 550 12.87 31.26 7.29
N ASP A 551 12.94 31.19 5.95
CA ASP A 551 12.02 31.93 5.08
C ASP A 551 10.58 31.43 5.27
N LEU A 552 10.34 30.11 5.37
CA LEU A 552 9.01 29.54 5.69
C LEU A 552 8.50 30.00 7.06
N ARG A 553 9.35 29.91 8.09
CA ARG A 553 9.04 30.38 9.46
C ARG A 553 8.66 31.85 9.47
N ARG A 554 9.41 32.69 8.76
CA ARG A 554 9.18 34.14 8.72
C ARG A 554 7.78 34.45 8.20
N GLU A 555 7.37 33.84 7.08
CA GLU A 555 6.05 34.09 6.52
C GLU A 555 4.93 33.55 7.43
N PHE A 556 5.10 32.35 8.01
CA PHE A 556 4.15 31.82 8.98
C PHE A 556 3.95 32.77 10.17
N LEU A 557 5.04 33.19 10.84
CA LEU A 557 4.97 34.08 11.99
C LEU A 557 4.40 35.46 11.62
N ARG A 558 4.65 35.95 10.40
CA ARG A 558 4.08 37.21 9.91
C ARG A 558 2.55 37.13 9.80
N HIS A 559 2.02 36.05 9.23
CA HIS A 559 0.57 35.83 9.13
C HIS A 559 -0.05 35.55 10.50
N HIS A 560 0.57 34.68 11.29
CA HIS A 560 0.12 34.33 12.63
C HIS A 560 0.05 35.54 13.58
N ARG A 561 1.04 36.45 13.51
CA ARG A 561 1.03 37.68 14.31
C ARG A 561 -0.15 38.60 13.95
N ARG A 562 -0.52 38.69 12.67
CA ARG A 562 -1.68 39.49 12.26
C ARG A 562 -2.98 38.94 12.85
N LEU A 563 -3.17 37.63 12.74
CA LEU A 563 -4.34 36.93 13.29
C LEU A 563 -4.45 37.07 14.82
N THR A 564 -3.34 36.88 15.53
CA THR A 564 -3.31 37.01 17.01
C THR A 564 -3.54 38.43 17.50
N VAL A 565 -3.03 39.45 16.80
CA VAL A 565 -3.33 40.86 17.14
C VAL A 565 -4.81 41.16 16.96
N GLN A 566 -5.44 40.66 15.90
CA GLN A 566 -6.87 40.88 15.67
C GLN A 566 -7.75 40.08 16.62
N ALA A 567 -7.36 38.85 16.97
CA ALA A 567 -8.04 38.06 18.00
C ALA A 567 -7.97 38.72 19.40
N ARG A 568 -6.90 39.47 19.69
CA ARG A 568 -6.71 40.21 20.95
C ARG A 568 -7.40 41.57 21.00
N ALA A 569 -7.77 42.17 19.87
CA ALA A 569 -8.23 43.56 19.78
C ALA A 569 -9.64 43.85 20.36
N GLU A 570 -10.09 43.05 21.33
CA GLU A 570 -11.24 43.27 22.23
C GLU A 570 -12.66 43.16 21.64
N GLY A 571 -13.51 42.40 22.33
CA GLY A 571 -14.87 42.80 22.75
C GLY A 571 -15.98 43.02 21.72
N GLY A 572 -15.77 42.83 20.41
CA GLY A 572 -16.86 43.12 19.45
C GLY A 572 -16.63 42.82 17.97
N THR A 573 -15.53 42.16 17.58
CA THR A 573 -15.39 41.69 16.20
C THR A 573 -16.38 40.55 15.96
N ASP A 574 -17.17 40.66 14.89
CA ASP A 574 -18.09 39.60 14.48
C ASP A 574 -17.28 38.33 14.22
N ARG A 575 -17.65 37.20 14.83
CA ARG A 575 -16.86 35.96 14.74
C ARG A 575 -16.69 35.50 13.29
N ASP A 576 -17.69 35.81 12.48
CA ASP A 576 -17.69 35.58 11.05
C ASP A 576 -16.55 36.33 10.35
N GLU A 577 -16.24 37.56 10.78
CA GLU A 577 -15.12 38.34 10.23
C GLU A 577 -13.77 37.67 10.53
N LEU A 578 -13.60 37.14 11.75
CA LEU A 578 -12.38 36.44 12.14
C LEU A 578 -12.20 35.12 11.37
N VAL A 579 -13.29 34.39 11.12
CA VAL A 579 -13.29 33.19 10.27
C VAL A 579 -12.91 33.52 8.83
N THR A 580 -13.44 34.59 8.26
CA THR A 580 -13.05 35.06 6.91
C THR A 580 -11.57 35.41 6.85
N MET A 581 -11.04 36.09 7.87
CA MET A 581 -9.61 36.41 7.92
C MET A 581 -8.70 35.18 8.06
N LEU A 582 -9.11 34.17 8.84
CA LEU A 582 -8.37 32.91 8.95
C LEU A 582 -8.25 32.20 7.60
N ARG A 583 -9.36 32.13 6.84
CA ARG A 583 -9.39 31.53 5.50
C ARG A 583 -8.54 32.32 4.50
N SER A 584 -8.63 33.65 4.53
CA SER A 584 -7.75 34.52 3.73
C SER A 584 -6.28 34.33 4.08
N ALA A 585 -5.94 34.19 5.37
CA ALA A 585 -4.58 33.95 5.81
C ALA A 585 -4.02 32.59 5.37
N GLN A 586 -4.84 31.54 5.34
CA GLN A 586 -4.47 30.24 4.76
C GLN A 586 -4.09 30.39 3.27
N ALA A 587 -4.93 31.07 2.49
CA ALA A 587 -4.70 31.26 1.05
C ALA A 587 -3.42 32.08 0.77
N ASP A 588 -3.20 33.14 1.54
CA ASP A 588 -2.00 33.97 1.43
C ASP A 588 -0.75 33.20 1.83
N LEU A 589 -0.78 32.47 2.95
CA LEU A 589 0.35 31.69 3.41
C LEU A 589 0.76 30.64 2.36
N ALA A 590 -0.23 29.95 1.78
CA ALA A 590 -0.02 28.99 0.70
C ALA A 590 0.69 29.64 -0.50
N ALA A 591 0.28 30.85 -0.90
CA ALA A 591 0.89 31.58 -2.01
C ALA A 591 2.34 32.01 -1.73
N HIS A 592 2.64 32.47 -0.51
CA HIS A 592 4.00 32.86 -0.11
C HIS A 592 4.92 31.64 0.02
N TRP A 593 4.45 30.56 0.67
CA TRP A 593 5.18 29.31 0.79
C TRP A 593 5.45 28.68 -0.58
N ARG A 594 4.48 28.72 -1.50
CA ARG A 594 4.67 28.31 -2.90
C ARG A 594 5.83 29.06 -3.55
N GLY A 595 5.92 30.37 -3.35
CA GLY A 595 7.05 31.18 -3.86
C GLY A 595 8.40 30.73 -3.31
N ILE A 596 8.47 30.44 -2.01
CA ILE A 596 9.69 29.95 -1.33
C ILE A 596 10.08 28.55 -1.84
N VAL A 597 9.11 27.65 -1.97
CA VAL A 597 9.25 26.28 -2.50
C VAL A 597 9.74 26.29 -3.95
N LEU A 598 9.18 27.16 -4.80
CA LEU A 598 9.65 27.36 -6.18
C LEU A 598 11.05 27.98 -6.23
N GLY A 599 11.38 28.89 -5.30
CA GLY A 599 12.73 29.39 -5.15
C GLY A 599 13.73 28.26 -4.92
N ARG A 600 13.38 27.31 -4.03
CA ARG A 600 14.20 26.13 -3.75
C ARG A 600 14.29 25.16 -4.93
N SER A 601 13.21 24.95 -5.69
CA SER A 601 13.29 24.09 -6.89
C SER A 601 14.31 24.62 -7.90
N VAL A 602 14.35 25.95 -8.10
CA VAL A 602 15.33 26.60 -8.98
C VAL A 602 16.75 26.54 -8.44
N THR A 603 16.97 26.64 -7.12
CA THR A 603 18.32 26.51 -6.54
C THR A 603 18.85 25.08 -6.67
N LEU A 604 18.03 24.06 -6.39
CA LEU A 604 18.43 22.65 -6.54
C LEU A 604 18.76 22.25 -7.98
N ALA A 605 18.14 22.92 -8.96
CA ALA A 605 18.45 22.74 -10.37
C ALA A 605 19.85 23.27 -10.76
N LYS A 606 20.45 24.16 -9.96
CA LYS A 606 21.82 24.66 -10.17
C LYS A 606 22.83 23.74 -9.48
N LEU A 607 23.81 23.22 -10.20
CA LEU A 607 24.85 22.36 -9.63
C LEU A 607 25.81 23.19 -8.76
N THR A 608 25.74 23.00 -7.44
CA THR A 608 26.68 23.61 -6.48
C THR A 608 27.83 22.67 -6.09
N TRP A 609 27.66 21.35 -6.27
CA TRP A 609 28.69 20.36 -5.95
C TRP A 609 28.62 19.13 -6.86
N THR A 610 29.78 18.63 -7.28
CA THR A 610 29.93 17.36 -8.00
C THR A 610 30.93 16.45 -7.27
N PRO A 611 30.63 15.15 -7.12
CA PRO A 611 31.57 14.16 -6.56
C PRO A 611 32.89 14.05 -7.32
N GLU A 612 32.93 14.51 -8.56
CA GLU A 612 34.11 14.51 -9.44
C GLU A 612 35.28 15.29 -8.84
N THR A 613 35.02 16.46 -8.25
CA THR A 613 36.05 17.30 -7.61
C THR A 613 36.81 16.55 -6.51
N VAL A 614 36.08 15.79 -5.68
CA VAL A 614 36.66 14.95 -4.61
C VAL A 614 37.51 13.84 -5.21
N LEU A 615 37.06 13.23 -6.30
CA LEU A 615 37.77 12.14 -6.96
C LEU A 615 39.02 12.61 -7.69
N GLU A 616 38.99 13.79 -8.31
CA GLU A 616 40.15 14.43 -8.92
C GLU A 616 41.24 14.72 -7.88
N ASN A 617 40.86 15.25 -6.71
CA ASN A 617 41.79 15.48 -5.60
C ASN A 617 42.39 14.15 -5.09
N VAL A 618 41.58 13.10 -4.95
CA VAL A 618 42.07 11.76 -4.54
C VAL A 618 43.04 11.19 -5.58
N ASP A 619 42.74 11.34 -6.88
CA ASP A 619 43.61 10.85 -7.94
C ASP A 619 44.94 11.61 -8.00
N ALA A 620 44.92 12.92 -7.80
CA ALA A 620 46.13 13.74 -7.70
C ALA A 620 47.04 13.26 -6.56
N LEU A 621 46.49 13.04 -5.35
CA LEU A 621 47.25 12.51 -4.21
C LEU A 621 47.85 11.13 -4.50
N VAL A 622 47.11 10.25 -5.18
CA VAL A 622 47.60 8.93 -5.55
C VAL A 622 48.72 9.00 -6.59
N ASP A 623 48.63 9.93 -7.55
CA ASP A 623 49.66 10.11 -8.58
C ASP A 623 50.95 10.73 -8.02
N GLU A 624 50.89 11.48 -6.92
CA GLU A 624 52.06 11.98 -6.19
C GLU A 624 52.82 10.87 -5.43
N LEU A 625 52.19 9.73 -5.15
CA LEU A 625 52.86 8.61 -4.49
C LEU A 625 54.00 8.05 -5.36
N PRO A 626 55.12 7.60 -4.75
CA PRO A 626 56.24 7.00 -5.47
C PRO A 626 55.83 5.70 -6.18
N GLU A 627 56.39 5.48 -7.38
CA GLU A 627 56.10 4.26 -8.16
C GLU A 627 56.63 2.98 -7.50
N VAL A 628 57.83 3.06 -6.89
CA VAL A 628 58.48 1.97 -6.19
C VAL A 628 59.20 2.51 -4.96
N VAL A 629 58.97 1.89 -3.81
CA VAL A 629 59.72 2.11 -2.57
C VAL A 629 60.42 0.81 -2.19
N ILE A 630 61.71 0.88 -1.91
CA ILE A 630 62.50 -0.29 -1.49
C ILE A 630 62.39 -0.42 0.03
N ALA A 631 61.81 -1.52 0.51
CA ALA A 631 61.58 -1.74 1.95
C ALA A 631 62.08 -3.13 2.39
N PRO A 632 62.53 -3.30 3.64
CA PRO A 632 62.81 -4.62 4.21
C PRO A 632 61.55 -5.50 4.28
N TYR A 633 61.73 -6.82 4.34
CA TYR A 633 60.64 -7.76 4.61
C TYR A 633 60.20 -7.69 6.09
N GLU A 634 58.89 -7.69 6.30
CA GLU A 634 58.30 -7.76 7.64
C GLU A 634 58.41 -9.17 8.24
N ASP A 635 58.42 -9.27 9.57
CA ASP A 635 58.60 -10.56 10.26
C ASP A 635 57.49 -11.57 9.91
N LEU A 636 56.26 -11.08 9.74
CA LEU A 636 55.09 -11.84 9.28
C LEU A 636 55.28 -12.52 7.90
N SER A 637 56.18 -12.01 7.05
CA SER A 637 56.49 -12.61 5.74
C SER A 637 57.33 -13.89 5.87
N TYR A 638 57.97 -14.10 7.02
CA TYR A 638 58.78 -15.29 7.30
C TYR A 638 57.98 -16.36 8.04
N ASP A 639 56.91 -16.02 8.74
CA ASP A 639 56.12 -16.96 9.54
C ASP A 639 55.32 -17.92 8.67
N SER A 640 55.27 -19.19 9.05
CA SER A 640 54.49 -20.20 8.34
C SER A 640 53.01 -19.99 8.61
N LYS A 641 52.18 -19.97 7.56
CA LYS A 641 50.74 -19.74 7.67
C LYS A 641 49.98 -21.06 7.47
N GLU A 642 48.93 -21.27 8.27
CA GLU A 642 48.01 -22.39 8.10
C GLU A 642 47.32 -22.30 6.74
N GLY A 643 47.54 -23.28 5.86
CA GLY A 643 47.01 -23.29 4.49
C GLY A 643 48.01 -22.92 3.38
N ASP A 644 49.29 -22.70 3.69
CA ASP A 644 50.34 -22.54 2.67
C ASP A 644 50.44 -23.79 1.77
N SER A 645 50.42 -23.60 0.45
CA SER A 645 50.70 -24.70 -0.48
C SER A 645 52.16 -25.17 -0.35
N LEU A 646 52.44 -26.43 -0.68
CA LEU A 646 53.81 -26.99 -0.61
C LEU A 646 54.86 -26.10 -1.30
N TRP A 647 54.49 -25.48 -2.42
CA TRP A 647 55.34 -24.53 -3.15
C TRP A 647 55.56 -23.20 -2.43
N LYS A 648 54.52 -22.64 -1.77
CA LYS A 648 54.67 -21.44 -0.94
C LYS A 648 55.52 -21.72 0.31
N GLY A 649 55.34 -22.88 0.93
CA GLY A 649 56.16 -23.35 2.05
C GLY A 649 57.65 -23.45 1.68
N ALA A 650 57.97 -24.07 0.54
CA ALA A 650 59.35 -24.17 0.04
C ALA A 650 59.98 -22.79 -0.23
N ARG A 651 59.25 -21.87 -0.89
CA ARG A 651 59.72 -20.50 -1.13
C ARG A 651 59.95 -19.72 0.17
N ARG A 652 59.08 -19.89 1.16
CA ARG A 652 59.20 -19.26 2.49
C ARG A 652 60.43 -19.80 3.23
N GLN A 653 60.72 -21.10 3.10
CA GLN A 653 61.93 -21.72 3.66
C GLN A 653 63.22 -21.19 3.01
N VAL A 654 63.22 -20.99 1.68
CA VAL A 654 64.32 -20.32 0.96
C VAL A 654 64.49 -18.87 1.44
N LEU A 655 63.41 -18.14 1.68
CA LEU A 655 63.45 -16.76 2.19
C LEU A 655 64.07 -16.69 3.60
N ARG A 656 63.71 -17.62 4.50
CA ARG A 656 64.32 -17.75 5.83
C ARG A 656 65.81 -18.07 5.75
N TRP A 657 66.20 -19.00 4.88
CA TRP A 657 67.60 -19.34 4.64
C TRP A 657 68.40 -18.13 4.14
N ARG A 658 67.85 -17.37 3.18
CA ARG A 658 68.47 -16.13 2.67
C ARG A 658 68.62 -15.06 3.76
N ARG A 659 67.65 -14.92 4.67
CA ARG A 659 67.73 -14.01 5.83
C ARG A 659 68.88 -14.41 6.75
N SER A 660 68.95 -15.68 7.13
CA SER A 660 69.99 -16.21 8.02
C SER A 660 71.39 -16.11 7.40
N TRP A 661 71.53 -16.39 6.10
CA TRP A 661 72.80 -16.28 5.37
C TRP A 661 73.29 -14.83 5.31
N ARG A 662 72.43 -13.87 4.96
CA ARG A 662 72.81 -12.44 4.96
C ARG A 662 73.23 -11.94 6.34
N LYS A 663 72.51 -12.35 7.38
CA LYS A 663 72.86 -12.01 8.77
C LYS A 663 74.23 -12.57 9.18
N ALA A 664 74.59 -13.78 8.72
CA ALA A 664 75.89 -14.38 8.99
C ALA A 664 77.07 -13.68 8.29
N PHE A 665 76.82 -13.00 7.17
CA PHE A 665 77.82 -12.23 6.41
C PHE A 665 77.80 -10.71 6.69
N GLY A 666 77.09 -10.26 7.74
CA GLY A 666 77.00 -8.83 8.09
C GLY A 666 76.25 -7.97 7.05
N GLN A 667 75.46 -8.59 6.16
CA GLN A 667 74.65 -7.88 5.17
C GLN A 667 73.28 -7.50 5.76
N GLY A 668 72.70 -6.39 5.29
CA GLY A 668 71.37 -5.92 5.70
C GLY A 668 70.25 -6.92 5.39
N GLU A 669 69.09 -6.73 6.04
CA GLU A 669 67.91 -7.57 5.82
C GLU A 669 67.52 -7.60 4.32
N PRO A 670 66.97 -8.72 3.81
CA PRO A 670 66.48 -8.74 2.44
C PRO A 670 65.37 -7.72 2.24
N THR A 671 65.37 -7.10 1.06
CA THR A 671 64.46 -6.03 0.66
C THR A 671 63.49 -6.50 -0.42
N ARG A 672 62.38 -5.78 -0.55
CA ARG A 672 61.32 -5.95 -1.54
C ARG A 672 60.97 -4.61 -2.18
N ASP A 673 60.48 -4.70 -3.41
CA ASP A 673 59.98 -3.54 -4.16
C ASP A 673 58.49 -3.38 -3.90
N VAL A 674 58.12 -2.29 -3.21
CA VAL A 674 56.73 -1.96 -2.88
C VAL A 674 56.22 -0.92 -3.88
N ARG A 675 55.32 -1.32 -4.76
CA ARG A 675 54.69 -0.42 -5.74
C ARG A 675 53.56 0.41 -5.11
N LEU A 676 53.91 1.41 -4.31
CA LEU A 676 52.96 2.16 -3.48
C LEU A 676 51.88 2.87 -4.33
N ARG A 677 52.26 3.55 -5.42
CA ARG A 677 51.30 4.18 -6.36
C ARG A 677 50.28 3.18 -6.92
N ALA A 678 50.72 1.97 -7.28
CA ALA A 678 49.82 0.95 -7.82
C ALA A 678 48.81 0.45 -6.76
N LEU A 679 49.25 0.35 -5.49
CA LEU A 679 48.39 0.00 -4.37
C LEU A 679 47.40 1.13 -4.05
N GLY A 680 47.86 2.38 -4.10
CA GLY A 680 47.04 3.60 -4.00
C GLY A 680 45.95 3.63 -5.08
N ARG A 681 46.31 3.44 -6.36
CA ARG A 681 45.33 3.37 -7.46
C ARG A 681 44.30 2.27 -7.25
N PHE A 682 44.71 1.12 -6.72
CA PHE A 682 43.82 -0.02 -6.53
C PHE A 682 42.79 0.20 -5.42
N HIS A 683 43.19 0.73 -4.26
CA HIS A 683 42.31 0.86 -3.08
C HIS A 683 41.66 2.24 -2.93
N LEU A 684 42.26 3.30 -3.47
CA LEU A 684 41.72 4.66 -3.47
C LEU A 684 41.11 4.98 -4.84
N SER A 685 41.92 5.27 -5.87
CA SER A 685 41.40 5.75 -7.16
C SER A 685 40.31 4.85 -7.75
N TYR A 686 40.48 3.53 -7.82
CA TYR A 686 39.49 2.66 -8.47
C TYR A 686 38.27 2.33 -7.61
N ASP A 687 38.36 2.47 -6.29
CA ASP A 687 37.30 2.06 -5.35
C ASP A 687 36.52 3.24 -4.76
N ALA A 688 37.15 4.41 -4.62
CA ALA A 688 36.54 5.63 -4.07
C ALA A 688 35.24 6.04 -4.77
N PRO A 689 35.11 6.00 -6.12
CA PRO A 689 33.86 6.37 -6.79
C PRO A 689 32.66 5.55 -6.32
N ALA A 690 32.83 4.23 -6.18
CA ALA A 690 31.74 3.36 -5.73
C ALA A 690 31.38 3.59 -4.25
N ARG A 691 32.31 4.07 -3.43
CA ARG A 691 32.11 4.34 -2.00
C ARG A 691 31.51 5.73 -1.76
N LEU A 692 31.84 6.71 -2.60
CA LEU A 692 31.26 8.05 -2.56
C LEU A 692 29.81 8.10 -3.04
N GLU A 693 29.30 7.03 -3.66
CA GLU A 693 27.87 6.88 -3.99
C GLU A 693 26.97 7.11 -2.76
N GLY A 694 27.39 6.64 -1.58
CA GLY A 694 26.64 6.84 -0.33
C GLY A 694 26.55 8.29 0.14
N LEU A 695 27.53 9.13 -0.22
CA LEU A 695 27.49 10.57 0.03
C LEU A 695 26.54 11.28 -0.94
N ALA A 696 26.60 10.92 -2.23
CA ALA A 696 25.69 11.48 -3.23
C ALA A 696 24.22 11.09 -2.95
N ALA A 697 23.98 9.85 -2.52
CA ALA A 697 22.66 9.38 -2.11
C ALA A 697 22.11 10.18 -0.92
N LEU A 698 22.95 10.53 0.05
CA LEU A 698 22.56 11.33 1.22
C LEU A 698 21.98 12.69 0.82
N PHE A 699 22.60 13.42 -0.11
CA PHE A 699 22.07 14.71 -0.56
C PHE A 699 20.69 14.60 -1.20
N VAL A 700 20.51 13.61 -2.10
CA VAL A 700 19.22 13.37 -2.76
C VAL A 700 18.14 12.98 -1.75
N GLU A 701 18.50 12.17 -0.76
CA GLU A 701 17.59 11.75 0.31
C GLU A 701 17.24 12.90 1.26
N ALA A 702 18.21 13.75 1.60
CA ALA A 702 18.01 14.92 2.44
C ALA A 702 17.04 15.92 1.81
N ASP A 703 17.20 16.22 0.51
CA ASP A 703 16.29 17.12 -0.21
C ASP A 703 14.86 16.58 -0.27
N ARG A 704 14.71 15.27 -0.44
CA ARG A 704 13.40 14.60 -0.40
C ARG A 704 12.76 14.68 0.98
N HIS A 705 13.53 14.38 2.04
CA HIS A 705 13.04 14.46 3.42
C HIS A 705 12.58 15.87 3.77
N LEU A 706 13.32 16.89 3.33
CA LEU A 706 12.95 18.29 3.54
C LEU A 706 11.67 18.68 2.77
N ALA A 707 11.47 18.18 1.54
CA ALA A 707 10.23 18.38 0.80
C ALA A 707 9.02 17.71 1.51
N ALA A 708 9.20 16.48 1.97
CA ALA A 708 8.17 15.73 2.70
C ALA A 708 7.82 16.39 4.05
N ARG A 709 8.82 16.84 4.80
CA ARG A 709 8.65 17.64 6.03
C ARG A 709 7.86 18.92 5.74
N THR A 710 8.19 19.62 4.67
CA THR A 710 7.48 20.86 4.30
C THR A 710 6.00 20.59 3.99
N ARG A 711 5.70 19.49 3.29
CA ARG A 711 4.30 19.06 3.07
C ARG A 711 3.59 18.81 4.39
N SER A 712 4.18 17.98 5.26
CA SER A 712 3.59 17.66 6.57
C SER A 712 3.38 18.89 7.46
N LEU A 713 4.35 19.81 7.45
CA LEU A 713 4.26 21.10 8.13
C LEU A 713 3.07 21.91 7.62
N PHE A 714 2.90 21.97 6.30
CA PHE A 714 1.81 22.71 5.69
C PHE A 714 0.44 22.09 5.99
N ASP A 715 0.32 20.77 5.87
CA ASP A 715 -0.91 20.04 6.20
C ASP A 715 -1.30 20.26 7.67
N GLY A 716 -0.32 20.24 8.58
CA GLY A 716 -0.53 20.55 10.00
C GLY A 716 -0.98 21.99 10.24
N VAL A 717 -0.42 22.96 9.50
CA VAL A 717 -0.85 24.37 9.57
C VAL A 717 -2.30 24.54 9.09
N ILE A 718 -2.67 23.90 7.97
CA ILE A 718 -4.05 23.96 7.46
C ILE A 718 -5.01 23.35 8.47
N ALA A 719 -4.73 22.12 8.91
CA ALA A 719 -5.57 21.41 9.87
C ALA A 719 -5.76 22.24 11.15
N GLY A 720 -4.68 22.80 11.70
CA GLY A 720 -4.80 23.64 12.89
C GLY A 720 -5.59 24.93 12.66
N TYR A 721 -5.53 25.54 11.49
CA TYR A 721 -6.40 26.69 11.16
C TYR A 721 -7.87 26.27 10.98
N ASP A 722 -8.15 25.13 10.35
CA ASP A 722 -9.51 24.62 10.19
C ASP A 722 -10.11 24.22 11.55
N ASP A 723 -9.33 23.61 12.44
CA ASP A 723 -9.74 23.30 13.82
C ASP A 723 -10.14 24.58 14.58
N ILE A 724 -9.39 25.68 14.40
CA ILE A 724 -9.72 26.98 14.99
C ILE A 724 -11.04 27.53 14.42
N VAL A 725 -11.26 27.39 13.11
CA VAL A 725 -12.51 27.80 12.46
C VAL A 725 -13.69 26.99 12.99
N ASP A 726 -13.56 25.68 13.13
CA ASP A 726 -14.65 24.83 13.61
C ASP A 726 -15.01 25.14 15.08
N VAL A 727 -14.01 25.37 15.92
CA VAL A 727 -14.23 25.72 17.35
C VAL A 727 -14.77 27.15 17.52
N SER A 728 -14.50 28.06 16.58
CA SER A 728 -15.01 29.45 16.64
C SER A 728 -16.54 29.57 16.66
N THR A 729 -17.25 28.51 16.23
CA THR A 729 -18.71 28.43 16.29
C THR A 729 -19.26 28.33 17.72
N ALA A 730 -18.46 27.93 18.71
CA ALA A 730 -18.89 27.76 20.09
C ALA A 730 -18.78 29.06 20.92
N PRO A 731 -19.82 29.48 21.68
CA PRO A 731 -19.86 30.74 22.43
C PRO A 731 -18.70 31.00 23.40
N ASP A 732 -18.06 29.97 23.94
CA ASP A 732 -17.00 30.09 24.97
C ASP A 732 -15.60 29.65 24.47
N ALA A 733 -15.36 29.65 23.16
CA ALA A 733 -14.11 29.18 22.56
C ALA A 733 -12.87 30.05 22.88
N ASP A 734 -11.83 29.44 23.45
CA ASP A 734 -10.50 30.06 23.66
C ASP A 734 -9.67 30.08 22.35
N LEU A 735 -10.02 31.02 21.46
CA LEU A 735 -9.34 31.19 20.16
C LEU A 735 -7.87 31.62 20.32
N GLU A 736 -7.56 32.42 21.33
CA GLU A 736 -6.19 32.87 21.59
C GLU A 736 -5.30 31.69 22.01
N GLY A 737 -5.78 30.86 22.95
CA GLY A 737 -5.07 29.67 23.38
C GLY A 737 -4.82 28.68 22.24
N GLN A 738 -5.77 28.53 21.32
CA GLN A 738 -5.58 27.66 20.14
C GLN A 738 -4.57 28.23 19.14
N LEU A 739 -4.58 29.53 18.89
CA LEU A 739 -3.56 30.18 18.04
C LEU A 739 -2.16 30.02 18.67
N VAL A 740 -2.02 30.21 19.98
CA VAL A 740 -0.74 30.00 20.68
C VAL A 740 -0.24 28.56 20.54
N ARG A 741 -1.14 27.56 20.65
CA ARG A 741 -0.81 26.15 20.43
C ARG A 741 -0.34 25.88 19.01
N LEU A 742 -1.09 26.31 18.00
CA LEU A 742 -0.72 26.15 16.59
C LEU A 742 0.67 26.75 16.31
N ARG A 743 0.97 27.92 16.87
CA ARG A 743 2.29 28.52 16.74
C ARG A 743 3.38 27.65 17.36
N HIS A 744 3.15 27.12 18.56
CA HIS A 744 4.11 26.27 19.25
C HIS A 744 4.44 25.03 18.42
N ASP A 745 3.40 24.33 17.95
CA ASP A 745 3.54 23.10 17.16
C ASP A 745 4.33 23.34 15.86
N VAL A 746 4.04 24.43 15.16
CA VAL A 746 4.74 24.80 13.91
C VAL A 746 6.19 25.21 14.18
N GLU A 747 6.46 25.97 15.24
CA GLU A 747 7.83 26.36 15.60
C GLU A 747 8.67 25.16 16.06
N GLU A 748 8.07 24.19 16.76
CA GLU A 748 8.72 22.95 17.17
C GLU A 748 9.10 22.08 15.96
N GLU A 749 8.16 21.83 15.04
CA GLU A 749 8.45 21.05 13.83
C GLU A 749 9.50 21.71 12.93
N LEU A 750 9.49 23.05 12.83
CA LEU A 750 10.53 23.79 12.10
C LEU A 750 11.91 23.70 12.79
N ALA A 751 11.95 23.67 14.12
CA ALA A 751 13.19 23.47 14.87
C ALA A 751 13.74 22.06 14.69
N LEU A 752 12.88 21.03 14.73
CA LEU A 752 13.25 19.64 14.45
C LEU A 752 13.78 19.47 13.03
N ALA A 753 13.16 20.12 12.04
CA ALA A 753 13.64 20.09 10.66
C ALA A 753 15.03 20.76 10.53
N LEU A 754 15.30 21.81 11.30
CA LEU A 754 16.61 22.48 11.29
C LEU A 754 17.70 21.63 11.95
N ASP A 755 17.40 20.98 13.08
CA ASP A 755 18.30 20.03 13.73
C ASP A 755 18.62 18.82 12.83
N GLU A 756 17.63 18.31 12.11
CA GLU A 756 17.81 17.24 11.14
C GLU A 756 18.78 17.61 10.01
N ILE A 757 18.72 18.86 9.49
CA ILE A 757 19.69 19.34 8.49
C ILE A 757 21.11 19.32 9.06
N VAL A 758 21.29 19.74 10.32
CA VAL A 758 22.60 19.70 11.00
C VAL A 758 23.10 18.27 11.11
N ARG A 759 22.25 17.35 11.58
CA ARG A 759 22.58 15.92 11.70
C ARG A 759 22.99 15.30 10.36
N ILE A 760 22.24 15.59 9.29
CA ILE A 760 22.55 15.11 7.93
C ILE A 760 23.95 15.56 7.49
N THR A 761 24.38 16.78 7.82
CA THR A 761 25.74 17.22 7.48
C THR A 761 26.83 16.51 8.29
N GLY A 762 26.54 16.16 9.54
CA GLY A 762 27.41 15.29 10.35
C GLY A 762 27.57 13.92 9.72
N ASP A 763 26.45 13.28 9.35
CA ASP A 763 26.43 11.99 8.66
C ASP A 763 27.18 12.05 7.32
N GLY A 764 27.00 13.13 6.55
CA GLY A 764 27.72 13.35 5.29
C GLY A 764 29.23 13.39 5.49
N THR A 765 29.70 14.08 6.53
CA THR A 765 31.13 14.14 6.88
C THR A 765 31.65 12.74 7.25
N HIS A 766 30.89 11.99 8.04
CA HIS A 766 31.24 10.62 8.41
C HIS A 766 31.25 9.67 7.19
N ARG A 767 30.30 9.78 6.26
CA ARG A 767 30.26 8.99 5.02
C ARG A 767 31.44 9.29 4.11
N ALA A 768 31.81 10.57 3.96
CA ALA A 768 32.99 10.99 3.22
C ALA A 768 34.27 10.41 3.86
N ALA A 769 34.40 10.53 5.19
CA ALA A 769 35.51 9.98 5.94
C ALA A 769 35.60 8.46 5.77
N SER A 770 34.51 7.73 5.99
CA SER A 770 34.46 6.27 5.87
C SER A 770 34.81 5.79 4.45
N ALA A 771 34.33 6.49 3.41
CA ALA A 771 34.61 6.15 2.02
C ALA A 771 36.12 6.20 1.69
N LEU A 772 36.81 7.25 2.14
CA LEU A 772 38.25 7.45 1.90
C LEU A 772 39.11 6.62 2.87
N ALA A 773 38.76 6.63 4.16
CA ALA A 773 39.49 5.94 5.21
C ALA A 773 39.53 4.43 5.00
N THR A 774 38.44 3.81 4.54
CA THR A 774 38.45 2.38 4.18
C THR A 774 39.48 2.08 3.08
N GLY A 775 39.73 3.01 2.16
CA GLY A 775 40.76 2.86 1.13
C GLY A 775 42.16 2.86 1.74
N LEU A 776 42.42 3.82 2.63
CA LEU A 776 43.68 3.91 3.38
C LEU A 776 43.91 2.70 4.30
N VAL A 777 42.90 2.26 5.04
CA VAL A 777 42.98 1.08 5.92
C VAL A 777 43.35 -0.16 5.10
N ASN A 778 42.72 -0.37 3.94
CA ASN A 778 43.09 -1.50 3.07
C ASN A 778 44.54 -1.41 2.55
N ILE A 779 45.04 -0.19 2.29
CA ILE A 779 46.46 0.03 1.94
C ILE A 779 47.34 -0.38 3.14
N LYS A 780 47.01 0.09 4.35
CA LYS A 780 47.73 -0.25 5.59
C LYS A 780 47.73 -1.77 5.87
N GLU A 781 46.63 -2.46 5.61
CA GLU A 781 46.52 -3.91 5.78
C GLU A 781 47.33 -4.72 4.74
N ASP A 782 47.35 -4.27 3.48
CA ASP A 782 48.08 -4.96 2.42
C ASP A 782 49.60 -4.68 2.49
N LEU A 783 50.01 -3.47 2.91
CA LEU A 783 51.41 -3.02 2.92
C LEU A 783 52.40 -3.98 3.61
N PRO A 784 52.11 -4.58 4.79
CA PRO A 784 52.98 -5.58 5.42
C PRO A 784 53.29 -6.79 4.52
N THR A 785 52.38 -7.17 3.63
CA THR A 785 52.53 -8.38 2.79
C THR A 785 52.68 -8.09 1.29
N PHE A 786 52.51 -6.84 0.85
CA PHE A 786 52.60 -6.46 -0.57
C PHE A 786 54.03 -6.55 -1.12
N GLY A 787 54.20 -7.10 -2.33
CA GLY A 787 55.53 -7.36 -2.90
C GLY A 787 56.25 -8.55 -2.26
N THR A 788 55.52 -9.44 -1.58
CA THR A 788 56.05 -10.67 -0.97
C THR A 788 55.48 -11.92 -1.66
N ILE A 789 55.81 -13.10 -1.11
CA ILE A 789 55.25 -14.38 -1.55
C ILE A 789 53.74 -14.46 -1.23
N ASP A 790 53.28 -13.72 -0.22
CA ASP A 790 51.90 -13.72 0.24
C ASP A 790 50.99 -12.88 -0.66
N LEU A 791 51.50 -11.72 -1.12
CA LEU A 791 50.81 -10.83 -2.04
C LEU A 791 51.78 -10.27 -3.07
N GLY A 792 51.77 -10.85 -4.28
CA GLY A 792 52.67 -10.47 -5.37
C GLY A 792 52.31 -9.12 -5.99
N SER A 793 53.30 -8.38 -6.48
CA SER A 793 53.10 -7.06 -7.10
C SER A 793 52.23 -7.07 -8.38
N GLY A 794 51.98 -8.24 -8.97
CA GLY A 794 51.10 -8.44 -10.13
C GLY A 794 49.73 -9.07 -9.82
N GLU A 795 49.44 -9.46 -8.58
CA GLU A 795 48.20 -10.19 -8.23
C GLU A 795 46.96 -9.29 -8.16
N ARG A 796 47.14 -7.97 -8.01
CA ARG A 796 46.05 -6.99 -8.02
C ARG A 796 45.69 -6.63 -9.47
N ARG A 797 44.85 -7.46 -10.12
CA ARG A 797 44.32 -7.23 -11.47
C ARG A 797 43.48 -5.94 -11.52
N THR A 798 43.97 -4.92 -12.22
CA THR A 798 43.36 -3.58 -12.28
C THR A 798 42.16 -3.46 -13.23
N SER A 799 42.04 -4.34 -14.23
CA SER A 799 41.05 -4.20 -15.31
C SER A 799 39.58 -4.21 -14.85
N ARG A 800 39.22 -5.09 -13.91
CA ARG A 800 37.84 -5.17 -13.38
C ARG A 800 37.50 -3.98 -12.47
N ARG A 801 38.46 -3.54 -11.66
CA ARG A 801 38.30 -2.39 -10.76
C ARG A 801 38.19 -1.09 -11.54
N PHE A 802 39.02 -0.91 -12.57
CA PHE A 802 38.89 0.19 -13.52
C PHE A 802 37.53 0.21 -14.21
N ALA A 803 37.04 -0.93 -14.71
CA ALA A 803 35.70 -1.02 -15.28
C ALA A 803 34.59 -0.67 -14.28
N ASN A 804 34.74 -1.04 -13.00
CA ASN A 804 33.80 -0.65 -11.95
C ASN A 804 33.86 0.85 -11.65
N ARG A 805 35.06 1.45 -11.62
CA ARG A 805 35.23 2.91 -11.52
C ARG A 805 34.51 3.64 -12.64
N MET A 806 34.68 3.22 -13.90
CA MET A 806 34.02 3.89 -15.02
C MET A 806 32.50 3.88 -14.89
N ARG A 807 31.91 2.76 -14.45
CA ARG A 807 30.46 2.68 -14.18
C ARG A 807 30.04 3.56 -13.00
N ALA A 808 30.78 3.51 -11.90
CA ALA A 808 30.49 4.31 -10.72
C ALA A 808 30.61 5.82 -11.02
N MET A 809 31.57 6.21 -11.87
CA MET A 809 31.71 7.59 -12.34
C MET A 809 30.49 8.00 -13.18
N GLU A 810 30.07 7.17 -14.14
CA GLU A 810 28.85 7.46 -14.92
C GLU A 810 27.62 7.67 -14.01
N THR A 811 27.47 6.85 -12.97
CA THR A 811 26.42 7.01 -11.97
C THR A 811 26.57 8.31 -11.15
N LEU A 812 27.77 8.61 -10.66
CA LEU A 812 28.05 9.82 -9.86
C LEU A 812 27.89 11.13 -10.64
N THR A 813 28.06 11.12 -11.97
CA THR A 813 27.87 12.31 -12.80
C THR A 813 26.45 12.41 -13.34
N LYS A 814 26.04 11.44 -14.17
CA LYS A 814 24.81 11.53 -14.97
C LYS A 814 23.58 11.25 -14.12
N ASP A 815 23.61 10.21 -13.31
CA ASP A 815 22.44 9.79 -12.53
C ASP A 815 22.18 10.76 -11.36
N VAL A 816 23.21 11.26 -10.68
CA VAL A 816 23.07 12.32 -9.66
C VAL A 816 22.43 13.58 -10.26
N THR A 817 22.86 14.00 -11.45
CA THR A 817 22.27 15.16 -12.13
C THR A 817 20.78 14.93 -12.44
N ASN A 818 20.43 13.75 -12.93
CA ASN A 818 19.02 13.39 -13.18
C ASN A 818 18.21 13.33 -11.89
N LEU A 819 18.79 12.82 -10.80
CA LEU A 819 18.14 12.75 -9.49
C LEU A 819 17.90 14.12 -8.85
N ARG A 820 18.82 15.07 -9.03
CA ARG A 820 18.62 16.45 -8.58
C ARG A 820 17.51 17.14 -9.36
N LYS A 821 17.44 16.96 -10.68
CA LYS A 821 16.31 17.44 -11.50
C LYS A 821 14.99 16.84 -10.99
N ALA A 822 15.00 15.53 -10.74
CA ALA A 822 13.87 14.82 -10.17
C ALA A 822 13.49 15.34 -8.76
N SER A 823 14.45 15.80 -7.95
CA SER A 823 14.20 16.43 -6.64
C SER A 823 13.64 17.85 -6.80
N SER A 824 14.15 18.65 -7.74
CA SER A 824 13.56 19.94 -8.14
C SER A 824 12.11 19.79 -8.60
N ALA A 825 11.80 18.74 -9.35
CA ALA A 825 10.44 18.44 -9.78
C ALA A 825 9.53 18.00 -8.61
N GLU A 826 10.06 17.43 -7.52
CA GLU A 826 9.29 17.19 -6.29
C GLU A 826 8.89 18.49 -5.60
N TYR A 827 9.80 19.46 -5.45
CA TYR A 827 9.45 20.79 -4.95
C TYR A 827 8.47 21.52 -5.88
N SER A 828 8.57 21.31 -7.19
CA SER A 828 7.59 21.83 -8.14
C SER A 828 6.21 21.19 -7.98
N SER A 829 6.14 19.89 -7.65
CA SER A 829 4.89 19.21 -7.28
C SER A 829 4.31 19.77 -5.99
N LEU A 830 5.14 19.98 -4.95
CA LEU A 830 4.71 20.59 -3.70
C LEU A 830 4.18 22.01 -3.93
N ALA A 831 4.82 22.81 -4.77
CA ALA A 831 4.32 24.14 -5.14
C ALA A 831 2.96 24.09 -5.84
N MET A 832 2.74 23.09 -6.71
CA MET A 832 1.45 22.86 -7.36
C MET A 832 0.35 22.51 -6.33
N GLU A 833 0.66 21.67 -5.35
CA GLU A 833 -0.24 21.32 -4.25
C GLU A 833 -0.62 22.55 -3.41
N LEU A 834 0.37 23.37 -3.04
CA LEU A 834 0.15 24.64 -2.32
C LEU A 834 -0.74 25.61 -3.12
N GLU A 835 -0.56 25.68 -4.44
CA GLU A 835 -1.38 26.56 -5.28
C GLU A 835 -2.84 26.10 -5.38
N LEU A 836 -3.06 24.77 -5.44
CA LEU A 836 -4.40 24.19 -5.43
C LEU A 836 -5.10 24.41 -4.08
N LEU A 837 -4.37 24.30 -2.97
CA LEU A 837 -4.89 24.59 -1.63
C LEU A 837 -5.25 26.08 -1.47
N GLY A 838 -4.40 26.98 -1.96
CA GLY A 838 -4.72 28.40 -2.00
C GLY A 838 -5.94 28.72 -2.87
N LEU A 839 -6.18 27.95 -3.95
CA LEU A 839 -7.38 28.06 -4.76
C LEU A 839 -8.63 27.55 -4.01
N GLU A 840 -8.52 26.41 -3.33
CA GLU A 840 -9.61 25.81 -2.54
C GLU A 840 -10.13 26.81 -1.50
N ALA A 841 -9.23 27.49 -0.78
CA ALA A 841 -9.59 28.54 0.17
C ALA A 841 -10.34 29.72 -0.51
N ARG A 842 -9.85 30.23 -1.65
CA ARG A 842 -10.54 31.31 -2.40
C ARG A 842 -11.92 30.88 -2.90
N ILE A 843 -12.04 29.65 -3.38
CA ILE A 843 -13.32 29.10 -3.86
C ILE A 843 -14.30 28.91 -2.70
N LYS A 844 -13.82 28.41 -1.55
CA LYS A 844 -14.61 28.30 -0.31
C LYS A 844 -15.24 29.63 0.08
N ASP A 845 -14.48 30.72 0.02
CA ASP A 845 -14.98 32.04 0.37
C ASP A 845 -16.06 32.55 -0.62
N HIS A 846 -15.81 32.44 -1.93
CA HIS A 846 -16.81 32.84 -2.95
C HIS A 846 -18.10 32.02 -2.89
N VAL A 847 -17.98 30.71 -2.65
CA VAL A 847 -19.15 29.83 -2.51
C VAL A 847 -19.91 30.15 -1.23
N ALA A 848 -19.22 30.34 -0.10
CA ALA A 848 -19.87 30.68 1.17
C ALA A 848 -20.64 32.01 1.08
N GLU A 849 -20.06 33.02 0.44
CA GLU A 849 -20.74 34.31 0.22
C GLU A 849 -22.01 34.16 -0.63
N TYR A 850 -21.94 33.40 -1.72
CA TYR A 850 -23.08 33.14 -2.59
C TYR A 850 -24.17 32.33 -1.87
N VAL A 851 -23.78 31.27 -1.17
CA VAL A 851 -24.68 30.40 -0.37
C VAL A 851 -25.40 31.23 0.68
N SER A 852 -24.71 32.07 1.45
CA SER A 852 -25.33 32.93 2.46
C SER A 852 -26.40 33.85 1.87
N ARG A 853 -26.12 34.51 0.73
CA ARG A 853 -27.10 35.36 0.02
C ARG A 853 -28.31 34.56 -0.49
N LEU A 854 -28.07 33.36 -1.02
CA LEU A 854 -29.12 32.49 -1.54
C LEU A 854 -30.01 31.96 -0.41
N THR A 855 -29.41 31.48 0.68
CA THR A 855 -30.10 31.04 1.90
C THR A 855 -31.02 32.15 2.43
N SER A 856 -30.51 33.38 2.59
CA SER A 856 -31.32 34.53 3.01
C SER A 856 -32.52 34.78 2.08
N THR A 857 -32.31 34.63 0.77
CA THR A 857 -33.37 34.80 -0.23
C THR A 857 -34.45 33.73 -0.12
N VAL A 858 -34.05 32.46 0.05
CA VAL A 858 -34.96 31.31 0.19
C VAL A 858 -35.74 31.36 1.49
N THR A 859 -35.08 31.68 2.61
CA THR A 859 -35.77 31.85 3.90
C THR A 859 -36.83 32.93 3.80
N ARG A 860 -36.51 34.10 3.23
CA ARG A 860 -37.44 35.24 3.16
C ARG A 860 -38.58 35.06 2.14
N ARG A 861 -38.27 34.53 0.95
CA ARG A 861 -39.24 34.41 -0.17
C ARG A 861 -39.97 33.07 -0.22
N GLY A 862 -39.48 32.05 0.48
CA GLY A 862 -40.11 30.75 0.64
C GLY A 862 -40.60 30.57 2.08
N GLY A 863 -39.69 30.20 2.99
CA GLY A 863 -40.02 29.80 4.36
C GLY A 863 -40.92 30.79 5.12
N SER A 864 -40.53 32.07 5.19
CA SER A 864 -41.32 33.10 5.86
C SER A 864 -42.67 33.39 5.18
N GLN A 865 -42.81 33.12 3.88
CA GLN A 865 -44.10 33.28 3.19
C GLN A 865 -45.06 32.14 3.55
N VAL A 866 -44.56 30.90 3.62
CA VAL A 866 -45.38 29.74 4.04
C VAL A 866 -45.87 29.93 5.46
N GLU A 867 -44.98 30.32 6.37
CA GLU A 867 -45.31 30.60 7.76
C GLU A 867 -46.37 31.70 7.88
N ARG A 868 -46.18 32.83 7.18
CA ARG A 868 -47.14 33.94 7.18
C ARG A 868 -48.53 33.51 6.67
N VAL A 869 -48.59 32.71 5.60
CA VAL A 869 -49.87 32.20 5.05
C VAL A 869 -50.51 31.21 6.02
N SER A 870 -49.72 30.30 6.61
CA SER A 870 -50.22 29.30 7.56
C SER A 870 -50.86 29.93 8.77
N ASP A 871 -50.14 30.85 9.42
CA ASP A 871 -50.62 31.53 10.64
C ASP A 871 -51.90 32.34 10.34
N THR A 872 -51.97 32.97 9.17
CA THR A 872 -53.16 33.74 8.75
C THR A 872 -54.34 32.80 8.44
N LEU A 873 -54.09 31.68 7.75
CA LEU A 873 -55.12 30.70 7.39
C LEU A 873 -55.67 29.97 8.61
N GLN A 874 -54.82 29.62 9.58
CA GLN A 874 -55.24 29.03 10.86
C GLN A 874 -56.20 29.96 11.62
N LYS A 875 -55.85 31.25 11.67
CA LYS A 875 -56.71 32.27 12.28
C LYS A 875 -58.04 32.37 11.53
N THR A 876 -58.02 32.47 10.20
CA THR A 876 -59.24 32.49 9.39
C THR A 876 -60.10 31.25 9.60
N LEU A 877 -59.54 30.04 9.66
CA LEU A 877 -60.31 28.82 9.95
C LEU A 877 -61.03 28.90 11.31
N SER A 878 -60.36 29.39 12.35
CA SER A 878 -60.97 29.54 13.67
C SER A 878 -62.12 30.56 13.69
N GLU A 879 -61.96 31.69 12.99
CA GLU A 879 -62.99 32.73 12.88
C GLU A 879 -64.15 32.24 11.99
N LEU A 880 -63.87 31.51 10.92
CA LEU A 880 -64.86 31.02 9.96
C LEU A 880 -65.74 29.93 10.59
N ASN A 881 -65.18 29.05 11.43
CA ASN A 881 -66.00 28.10 12.21
C ASN A 881 -66.93 28.83 13.19
N ALA A 882 -66.47 29.89 13.84
CA ALA A 882 -67.27 30.67 14.78
C ALA A 882 -68.38 31.48 14.08
N GLU A 883 -68.14 32.03 12.89
CA GLU A 883 -69.18 32.74 12.12
C GLU A 883 -70.23 31.78 11.52
N LEU A 884 -69.84 30.56 11.12
CA LEU A 884 -70.75 29.54 10.59
C LEU A 884 -71.70 28.93 11.64
N GLU A 885 -71.43 29.12 12.93
CA GLU A 885 -72.25 28.62 14.06
C GLU A 885 -73.25 29.66 14.59
N LYS A 886 -73.26 30.88 14.05
CA LYS A 886 -74.19 31.95 14.45
C LYS A 886 -75.45 31.95 13.60
N ASP A 887 -76.58 32.30 14.22
CA ASP A 887 -77.87 32.49 13.55
C ASP A 887 -77.92 33.87 12.84
N TYR A 888 -77.35 33.95 11.65
CA TYR A 888 -77.42 35.14 10.78
C TYR A 888 -78.48 35.00 9.69
N SER A 889 -78.92 36.13 9.13
CA SER A 889 -79.58 36.12 7.81
C SER A 889 -78.58 35.85 6.68
N GLY A 890 -79.05 35.50 5.49
CA GLY A 890 -78.21 35.23 4.32
C GLY A 890 -77.24 36.37 4.00
N ASP A 891 -77.74 37.62 4.00
CA ASP A 891 -76.93 38.82 3.73
C ASP A 891 -75.91 39.12 4.85
N GLU A 892 -76.26 38.85 6.11
CA GLU A 892 -75.37 39.02 7.26
C GLU A 892 -74.21 37.99 7.23
N LEU A 893 -74.50 36.73 6.95
CA LEU A 893 -73.48 35.68 6.84
C LEU A 893 -72.58 35.92 5.61
N ALA A 894 -73.13 36.35 4.47
CA ALA A 894 -72.34 36.68 3.28
C ALA A 894 -71.33 37.80 3.56
N THR A 895 -71.74 38.82 4.32
CA THR A 895 -70.87 39.93 4.75
C THR A 895 -69.78 39.45 5.71
N ALA A 896 -70.14 38.58 6.67
CA ALA A 896 -69.19 38.00 7.61
C ALA A 896 -68.14 37.12 6.90
N LEU A 897 -68.55 36.26 5.96
CA LEU A 897 -67.63 35.38 5.22
C LEU A 897 -66.63 36.16 4.35
N ARG A 898 -67.07 37.23 3.67
CA ARG A 898 -66.16 38.12 2.92
C ARG A 898 -65.13 38.78 3.85
N LYS A 899 -65.58 39.31 4.99
CA LYS A 899 -64.71 39.98 5.96
C LYS A 899 -63.68 39.03 6.59
N THR A 900 -64.08 37.81 6.94
CA THR A 900 -63.22 36.81 7.60
C THR A 900 -62.15 36.24 6.66
N THR A 901 -62.41 36.21 5.35
CA THR A 901 -61.50 35.61 4.34
C THR A 901 -60.60 36.64 3.63
N GLU A 902 -60.91 37.93 3.70
CA GLU A 902 -60.18 39.01 3.00
C GLU A 902 -58.68 39.03 3.32
N ALA A 903 -58.31 38.91 4.60
CA ALA A 903 -56.92 38.94 5.04
C ALA A 903 -56.11 37.76 4.46
N THR A 904 -56.68 36.56 4.48
CA THR A 904 -56.04 35.34 3.97
C THR A 904 -55.93 35.36 2.45
N SER A 905 -56.95 35.85 1.73
CA SER A 905 -56.89 36.06 0.28
C SER A 905 -55.70 36.96 -0.12
N LYS A 906 -55.55 38.12 0.53
CA LYS A 906 -54.49 39.08 0.22
C LYS A 906 -53.10 38.53 0.53
N VAL A 907 -52.91 37.92 1.70
CA VAL A 907 -51.62 37.34 2.11
C VAL A 907 -51.23 36.17 1.20
N THR A 908 -52.21 35.35 0.79
CA THR A 908 -51.97 34.22 -0.11
C THR A 908 -51.58 34.69 -1.51
N GLY A 909 -52.26 35.69 -2.09
CA GLY A 909 -51.89 36.24 -3.40
C GLY A 909 -50.50 36.90 -3.42
N GLU A 910 -50.15 37.63 -2.35
CA GLU A 910 -48.78 38.16 -2.17
C GLU A 910 -47.74 37.03 -2.11
N ALA A 911 -48.00 36.00 -1.31
CA ALA A 911 -47.10 34.86 -1.13
C ALA A 911 -46.96 34.02 -2.40
N ALA A 912 -48.06 33.78 -3.14
CA ALA A 912 -48.07 33.06 -4.40
C ALA A 912 -47.21 33.76 -5.46
N ARG A 913 -47.29 35.09 -5.55
CA ARG A 913 -46.42 35.89 -6.44
C ARG A 913 -44.95 35.77 -6.05
N VAL A 914 -44.62 35.98 -4.77
CA VAL A 914 -43.23 35.98 -4.28
C VAL A 914 -42.57 34.60 -4.42
N THR A 915 -43.30 33.53 -4.14
CA THR A 915 -42.82 32.14 -4.29
C THR A 915 -42.70 31.73 -5.75
N THR A 916 -43.59 32.19 -6.63
CA THR A 916 -43.46 31.99 -8.09
C THR A 916 -42.23 32.70 -8.64
N GLU A 917 -41.98 33.95 -8.22
CA GLU A 917 -40.75 34.69 -8.58
C GLU A 917 -39.50 33.96 -8.08
N LEU A 918 -39.53 33.40 -6.85
CA LEU A 918 -38.44 32.59 -6.31
C LEU A 918 -38.18 31.34 -7.16
N TYR A 919 -39.23 30.60 -7.53
CA TYR A 919 -39.09 29.43 -8.40
C TYR A 919 -38.51 29.79 -9.77
N GLN A 920 -38.97 30.89 -10.38
CA GLN A 920 -38.44 31.36 -11.67
C GLN A 920 -36.98 31.77 -11.56
N ASP A 921 -36.62 32.53 -10.52
CA ASP A 921 -35.23 32.87 -10.24
C ASP A 921 -34.40 31.59 -10.09
N LEU A 922 -34.80 30.64 -9.24
CA LEU A 922 -34.08 29.38 -8.99
C LEU A 922 -33.92 28.54 -10.27
N SER A 923 -34.92 28.51 -11.13
CA SER A 923 -34.90 27.78 -12.41
C SER A 923 -34.02 28.43 -13.49
N ASP A 924 -33.67 29.71 -13.35
CA ASP A 924 -32.82 30.43 -14.28
C ASP A 924 -31.33 30.17 -14.01
N ASP A 925 -30.73 29.31 -14.84
CA ASP A 925 -29.29 29.02 -14.82
C ASP A 925 -28.42 30.28 -14.99
N GLY A 926 -28.93 31.36 -15.60
CA GLY A 926 -28.20 32.63 -15.74
C GLY A 926 -27.87 33.29 -14.40
N LYS A 927 -28.62 32.99 -13.34
CA LYS A 927 -28.44 33.59 -12.01
C LYS A 927 -27.22 33.07 -11.25
N ILE A 928 -26.69 31.89 -11.62
CA ILE A 928 -25.44 31.37 -11.02
C ILE A 928 -24.18 31.81 -11.78
N ALA A 929 -24.33 32.38 -12.98
CA ALA A 929 -23.21 32.80 -13.82
C ALA A 929 -22.17 33.69 -13.11
N PRO A 930 -22.55 34.68 -12.26
CA PRO A 930 -21.56 35.47 -11.52
C PRO A 930 -20.65 34.64 -10.61
N LEU A 931 -21.20 33.61 -9.94
CA LEU A 931 -20.39 32.70 -9.14
C LEU A 931 -19.42 31.92 -10.04
N LEU A 932 -19.91 31.34 -11.14
CA LEU A 932 -19.07 30.58 -12.08
C LEU A 932 -17.95 31.44 -12.67
N ASP A 933 -18.25 32.69 -13.04
CA ASP A 933 -17.25 33.64 -13.54
C ASP A 933 -16.17 33.94 -12.50
N THR A 934 -16.55 34.14 -11.22
CA THR A 934 -15.57 34.32 -10.14
C THR A 934 -14.69 33.09 -9.91
N LEU A 935 -15.23 31.87 -10.03
CA LEU A 935 -14.46 30.63 -9.93
C LEU A 935 -13.46 30.48 -11.09
N VAL A 936 -13.89 30.83 -12.30
CA VAL A 936 -13.04 30.83 -13.49
C VAL A 936 -11.93 31.88 -13.38
N ASP A 937 -12.24 33.09 -12.90
CA ASP A 937 -11.26 34.15 -12.69
C ASP A 937 -10.22 33.78 -11.62
N ALA A 938 -10.65 33.13 -10.52
CA ALA A 938 -9.74 32.59 -9.52
C ALA A 938 -8.74 31.57 -10.11
N CYS A 939 -9.15 30.87 -11.17
CA CYS A 939 -8.30 29.91 -11.88
C CYS A 939 -7.37 30.53 -12.93
N ARG A 940 -7.71 31.70 -13.48
CA ARG A 940 -6.85 32.40 -14.46
C ARG A 940 -5.51 32.81 -13.85
N GLY A 941 -5.50 33.12 -12.56
CA GLY A 941 -4.28 33.46 -11.79
C GLY A 941 -3.33 32.30 -11.52
N LEU A 942 -3.73 31.06 -11.83
CA LEU A 942 -2.91 29.87 -11.58
C LEU A 942 -1.70 29.79 -12.51
N THR A 943 -0.64 29.16 -12.00
CA THR A 943 0.55 28.82 -12.78
C THR A 943 0.16 27.97 -13.98
N PRO A 944 0.56 28.33 -15.21
CA PRO A 944 0.13 27.62 -16.41
C PRO A 944 0.52 26.15 -16.40
N ARG A 945 1.75 25.85 -15.97
CA ARG A 945 2.35 24.52 -16.06
C ARG A 945 3.33 24.23 -14.94
N TYR A 946 3.36 22.99 -14.50
CA TYR A 946 4.33 22.45 -13.54
C TYR A 946 5.11 21.29 -14.15
N ARG A 947 6.37 21.12 -13.75
CA ARG A 947 7.15 19.92 -14.06
C ARG A 947 7.17 19.04 -12.82
N VAL A 948 6.62 17.83 -12.92
CA VAL A 948 6.48 16.88 -11.80
C VAL A 948 7.11 15.54 -12.16
N THR A 949 7.46 14.73 -11.16
CA THR A 949 7.95 13.37 -11.39
C THR A 949 6.86 12.32 -11.35
N VAL A 950 6.99 11.29 -12.18
CA VAL A 950 5.98 10.23 -12.35
C VAL A 950 6.57 8.86 -11.98
N GLY A 951 5.95 8.17 -11.02
CA GLY A 951 6.31 6.81 -10.59
C GLY A 951 6.70 6.68 -9.12
N GLN A 952 6.82 5.44 -8.63
CA GLN A 952 7.29 5.17 -7.26
C GLN A 952 8.82 4.97 -7.25
N ARG A 953 9.53 5.71 -6.41
CA ARG A 953 10.99 5.59 -6.25
C ARG A 953 11.35 4.43 -5.32
N GLN A 954 12.40 3.70 -5.70
CA GLN A 954 13.04 2.75 -4.79
C GLN A 954 13.86 3.50 -3.73
N THR A 955 13.75 3.10 -2.48
CA THR A 955 14.52 3.67 -1.36
C THR A 955 15.83 2.89 -1.19
N GLY A 956 16.96 3.59 -1.21
CA GLY A 956 18.27 3.05 -0.88
C GLY A 956 19.07 4.08 -0.09
N GLU A 957 19.53 3.72 1.11
CA GLU A 957 20.21 4.64 2.04
C GLU A 957 21.68 4.90 1.64
N TRP A 958 22.33 3.95 0.98
CA TRP A 958 23.76 3.99 0.61
C TRP A 958 24.01 3.91 -0.90
N ARG A 959 22.95 3.87 -1.70
CA ARG A 959 23.02 3.79 -3.17
C ARG A 959 22.08 4.78 -3.80
N LEU A 960 22.47 5.31 -4.94
CA LEU A 960 21.67 6.27 -5.66
C LEU A 960 20.35 5.62 -6.12
N PRO A 961 19.19 6.24 -5.83
CA PRO A 961 17.91 5.73 -6.30
C PRO A 961 17.81 5.85 -7.83
N THR A 962 16.89 5.11 -8.44
CA THR A 962 16.63 5.25 -9.88
C THR A 962 15.95 6.58 -10.18
N SER A 963 16.45 7.34 -11.15
CA SER A 963 15.82 8.60 -11.58
C SER A 963 14.44 8.36 -12.18
N LEU A 964 13.42 9.13 -11.74
CA LEU A 964 12.10 9.12 -12.37
C LEU A 964 12.03 10.08 -13.55
N PRO A 965 11.24 9.75 -14.58
CA PRO A 965 10.97 10.69 -15.65
C PRO A 965 10.12 11.88 -15.15
N GLU A 966 10.46 13.07 -15.63
CA GLU A 966 9.65 14.27 -15.47
C GLU A 966 8.55 14.33 -16.52
N VAL A 967 7.40 14.86 -16.12
CA VAL A 967 6.26 15.16 -17.00
C VAL A 967 5.79 16.58 -16.74
N GLU A 968 5.47 17.29 -17.82
CA GLU A 968 4.89 18.63 -17.76
C GLU A 968 3.36 18.53 -17.64
N VAL A 969 2.83 19.12 -16.57
CA VAL A 969 1.40 19.15 -16.25
C VAL A 969 0.86 20.52 -16.64
N PRO A 970 -0.12 20.62 -17.56
CA PRO A 970 -0.82 21.86 -17.87
C PRO A 970 -1.83 22.19 -16.76
N PHE A 971 -1.32 22.52 -15.57
CA PHE A 971 -2.08 22.63 -14.32
C PHE A 971 -3.31 23.54 -14.44
N ARG A 972 -3.14 24.79 -14.87
CA ARG A 972 -4.28 25.72 -15.02
C ARG A 972 -5.37 25.18 -15.94
N GLU A 973 -5.00 24.55 -17.04
CA GLU A 973 -5.98 24.00 -18.01
C GLU A 973 -6.76 22.82 -17.42
N ILE A 974 -6.07 21.97 -16.66
CA ILE A 974 -6.68 20.84 -15.96
C ILE A 974 -7.67 21.33 -14.92
N VAL A 975 -7.29 22.33 -14.11
CA VAL A 975 -8.16 22.88 -13.06
C VAL A 975 -9.38 23.57 -13.66
N LEU A 976 -9.20 24.41 -14.69
CA LEU A 976 -10.33 25.04 -15.41
C LEU A 976 -11.29 24.00 -15.97
N THR A 977 -10.75 22.98 -16.66
CA THR A 977 -11.53 21.85 -17.19
C THR A 977 -12.31 21.14 -16.09
N TYR A 978 -11.69 20.96 -14.92
CA TYR A 978 -12.30 20.28 -13.79
C TYR A 978 -13.45 21.10 -13.20
N ILE A 979 -13.27 22.42 -13.06
CA ILE A 979 -14.34 23.32 -12.62
C ILE A 979 -15.52 23.27 -13.60
N ASP A 980 -15.27 23.39 -14.90
CA ASP A 980 -16.31 23.40 -15.93
C ASP A 980 -17.07 22.08 -16.02
N SER A 981 -16.37 20.94 -15.85
CA SER A 981 -16.94 19.61 -16.06
C SER A 981 -17.49 18.93 -14.80
N ARG A 982 -17.07 19.34 -13.60
CA ARG A 982 -17.45 18.68 -12.33
C ARG A 982 -18.09 19.63 -11.34
N VAL A 983 -17.53 20.83 -11.15
CA VAL A 983 -18.01 21.79 -10.14
C VAL A 983 -19.27 22.50 -10.65
N ALA A 984 -19.20 23.14 -11.82
CA ALA A 984 -20.30 23.93 -12.35
C ALA A 984 -21.60 23.12 -12.53
N PRO A 985 -21.59 21.88 -13.07
CA PRO A 985 -22.80 21.08 -13.21
C PRO A 985 -23.43 20.70 -11.88
N LYS A 986 -22.62 20.43 -10.84
CA LYS A 986 -23.15 20.09 -9.50
C LYS A 986 -23.77 21.31 -8.81
N LEU A 987 -23.15 22.49 -8.94
CA LEU A 987 -23.72 23.74 -8.42
C LEU A 987 -25.05 24.09 -9.10
N LEU A 988 -25.14 23.89 -10.42
CA LEU A 988 -26.39 24.02 -11.17
C LEU A 988 -27.45 23.01 -10.72
N ALA A 989 -27.04 21.74 -10.51
CA ALA A 989 -27.95 20.68 -10.07
C ALA A 989 -28.57 20.98 -8.69
N SER A 990 -27.77 21.40 -7.69
CA SER A 990 -28.29 21.73 -6.36
C SER A 990 -29.27 22.92 -6.40
N ARG A 991 -29.04 23.92 -7.26
CA ARG A 991 -30.00 25.01 -7.48
C ARG A 991 -31.32 24.52 -8.09
N ARG A 992 -31.25 23.60 -9.06
CA ARG A 992 -32.44 23.02 -9.71
C ARG A 992 -33.22 22.10 -8.76
N GLU A 993 -32.53 21.31 -7.94
CA GLU A 993 -33.18 20.50 -6.90
C GLU A 993 -33.96 21.38 -5.92
N LEU A 994 -33.39 22.52 -5.51
CA LEU A 994 -34.12 23.50 -4.71
C LEU A 994 -35.33 24.08 -5.46
N ALA A 995 -35.21 24.36 -6.76
CA ALA A 995 -36.35 24.83 -7.57
C ALA A 995 -37.48 23.79 -7.58
N GLU A 996 -37.15 22.50 -7.72
CA GLU A 996 -38.11 21.38 -7.68
C GLU A 996 -38.83 21.28 -6.33
N ARG A 997 -38.14 21.57 -5.21
CA ARG A 997 -38.75 21.61 -3.87
C ARG A 997 -39.61 22.84 -3.60
N VAL A 998 -39.28 23.99 -4.21
CA VAL A 998 -40.08 25.23 -4.10
C VAL A 998 -41.32 25.18 -4.99
N GLN A 999 -41.31 24.39 -6.07
CA GLN A 999 -42.41 24.31 -7.03
C GLN A 999 -43.76 23.86 -6.41
N PRO A 1000 -43.84 22.82 -5.55
CA PRO A 1000 -45.06 22.45 -4.83
C PRO A 1000 -45.66 23.61 -4.03
N LEU A 1001 -44.81 24.39 -3.36
CA LEU A 1001 -45.24 25.54 -2.57
C LEU A 1001 -45.89 26.61 -3.46
N ALA A 1002 -45.22 26.98 -4.56
CA ALA A 1002 -45.74 27.99 -5.49
C ALA A 1002 -47.08 27.56 -6.10
N ASN A 1003 -47.21 26.28 -6.45
CA ASN A 1003 -48.46 25.71 -6.95
C ASN A 1003 -49.57 25.71 -5.90
N LEU A 1004 -49.27 25.29 -4.67
CA LEU A 1004 -50.25 25.20 -3.60
C LEU A 1004 -50.77 26.58 -3.18
N LEU A 1005 -49.89 27.59 -3.09
CA LEU A 1005 -50.30 28.96 -2.79
C LEU A 1005 -51.18 29.57 -3.90
N LYS A 1006 -50.86 29.30 -5.16
CA LYS A 1006 -51.67 29.75 -6.30
C LYS A 1006 -53.04 29.07 -6.33
N GLU A 1007 -53.10 27.78 -5.98
CA GLU A 1007 -54.37 27.08 -5.89
C GLU A 1007 -55.19 27.56 -4.67
N LEU A 1008 -54.55 27.81 -3.52
CA LEU A 1008 -55.21 28.37 -2.35
C LEU A 1008 -55.80 29.76 -2.64
N GLU A 1009 -55.08 30.63 -3.35
CA GLU A 1009 -55.60 31.93 -3.80
C GLU A 1009 -56.87 31.76 -4.65
N ARG A 1010 -56.85 30.81 -5.58
CA ARG A 1010 -57.98 30.49 -6.45
C ARG A 1010 -59.17 29.90 -5.67
N VAL A 1011 -58.91 28.99 -4.75
CA VAL A 1011 -59.94 28.33 -3.92
C VAL A 1011 -60.62 29.35 -3.01
N ILE A 1012 -59.86 30.25 -2.38
CA ILE A 1012 -60.43 31.32 -1.54
C ILE A 1012 -61.32 32.23 -2.40
N ALA A 1013 -60.83 32.70 -3.56
CA ALA A 1013 -61.60 33.59 -4.42
C ALA A 1013 -62.90 32.93 -4.92
N PHE A 1014 -62.82 31.71 -5.46
CA PHE A 1014 -63.95 31.02 -6.05
C PHE A 1014 -64.97 30.54 -5.01
N ASN A 1015 -64.53 29.91 -3.93
CA ASN A 1015 -65.46 29.33 -2.95
C ASN A 1015 -66.15 30.43 -2.13
N VAL A 1016 -65.49 31.56 -1.87
CA VAL A 1016 -66.13 32.70 -1.19
C VAL A 1016 -67.18 33.33 -2.10
N GLU A 1017 -66.89 33.54 -3.38
CA GLU A 1017 -67.91 34.04 -4.33
C GLU A 1017 -69.10 33.10 -4.44
N LEU A 1018 -68.86 31.79 -4.62
CA LEU A 1018 -69.91 30.78 -4.73
C LEU A 1018 -70.74 30.69 -3.45
N ALA A 1019 -70.11 30.68 -2.27
CA ALA A 1019 -70.79 30.71 -0.99
C ALA A 1019 -71.65 31.96 -0.82
N THR A 1020 -71.16 33.13 -1.24
CA THR A 1020 -71.96 34.36 -1.19
C THR A 1020 -73.12 34.37 -2.17
N ALA A 1021 -72.96 33.77 -3.37
CA ALA A 1021 -74.04 33.67 -4.35
C ALA A 1021 -75.16 32.74 -3.89
N GLU A 1022 -74.85 31.63 -3.21
CA GLU A 1022 -75.86 30.74 -2.61
C GLU A 1022 -76.60 31.42 -1.45
N LEU A 1023 -75.91 32.26 -0.68
CA LEU A 1023 -76.51 33.05 0.41
C LEU A 1023 -77.40 34.20 -0.08
N GLU A 1024 -77.06 34.82 -1.21
CA GLU A 1024 -77.87 35.86 -1.87
C GLU A 1024 -79.25 35.34 -2.34
N ILE A 1025 -79.47 34.02 -2.43
CA ILE A 1025 -80.78 33.43 -2.77
C ILE A 1025 -81.76 33.49 -1.58
N VAL A 1026 -81.25 33.49 -0.35
CA VAL A 1026 -82.05 33.42 0.89
C VAL A 1026 -82.34 34.81 1.47
N HIS A 1027 -81.56 35.84 1.10
CA HIS A 1027 -81.72 37.24 1.54
C HIS A 1027 -81.86 37.40 3.07
N ASP A 1028 -83.00 37.92 3.54
CA ASP A 1028 -83.31 38.18 4.96
C ASP A 1028 -83.89 36.96 5.70
N GLU A 1029 -84.04 35.81 5.05
CA GLU A 1029 -84.62 34.60 5.66
C GLU A 1029 -83.59 33.77 6.44
N ALA A 1030 -84.08 32.94 7.36
CA ALA A 1030 -83.25 32.03 8.13
C ALA A 1030 -82.67 30.92 7.23
N ILE A 1031 -81.37 30.68 7.35
CA ILE A 1031 -80.63 29.74 6.50
C ILE A 1031 -81.01 28.30 6.86
N PRO A 1032 -81.40 27.43 5.90
CA PRO A 1032 -81.67 26.02 6.16
C PRO A 1032 -80.44 25.24 6.65
N GLU A 1033 -80.62 24.24 7.51
CA GLU A 1033 -79.49 23.40 7.99
C GLU A 1033 -78.71 22.72 6.85
N GLU A 1034 -79.39 22.32 5.78
CA GLU A 1034 -78.74 21.74 4.58
C GLU A 1034 -77.82 22.73 3.86
N MET A 1035 -78.10 24.04 3.96
CA MET A 1035 -77.25 25.09 3.40
C MET A 1035 -76.06 25.38 4.33
N HIS A 1036 -76.24 25.33 5.66
CA HIS A 1036 -75.13 25.45 6.60
C HIS A 1036 -74.09 24.34 6.43
N THR A 1037 -74.53 23.10 6.20
CA THR A 1037 -73.62 21.96 5.95
C THR A 1037 -72.89 22.11 4.63
N LEU A 1038 -73.58 22.55 3.57
CA LEU A 1038 -72.99 22.87 2.26
C LEU A 1038 -71.91 23.95 2.38
N LEU A 1039 -72.20 25.07 3.05
CA LEU A 1039 -71.27 26.19 3.23
C LEU A 1039 -70.03 25.79 4.05
N ARG A 1040 -70.22 24.96 5.09
CA ARG A 1040 -69.12 24.40 5.89
C ARG A 1040 -68.21 23.51 5.04
N ASP A 1041 -68.77 22.63 4.21
CA ASP A 1041 -67.97 21.77 3.33
C ASP A 1041 -67.27 22.56 2.21
N MET A 1042 -67.94 23.57 1.65
CA MET A 1042 -67.41 24.40 0.57
C MET A 1042 -66.24 25.30 1.03
N LEU A 1043 -66.34 25.91 2.21
CA LEU A 1043 -65.34 26.87 2.69
C LEU A 1043 -64.41 26.23 3.73
N TYR A 1044 -64.94 25.83 4.88
CA TYR A 1044 -64.13 25.34 6.00
C TYR A 1044 -63.38 24.05 5.61
N GLY A 1045 -64.08 23.05 5.08
CA GLY A 1045 -63.48 21.76 4.72
C GLY A 1045 -62.46 21.80 3.57
N GLN A 1046 -62.56 22.78 2.67
CA GLN A 1046 -61.53 23.00 1.62
C GLN A 1046 -60.32 23.74 2.17
N LEU A 1047 -60.52 24.80 2.94
CA LEU A 1047 -59.43 25.58 3.54
C LEU A 1047 -58.64 24.76 4.58
N GLU A 1048 -59.30 23.89 5.34
CA GLU A 1048 -58.65 22.98 6.29
C GLU A 1048 -57.74 21.97 5.56
N ARG A 1049 -58.17 21.44 4.42
CA ARG A 1049 -57.32 20.56 3.59
C ARG A 1049 -56.11 21.31 3.06
N SER A 1050 -56.28 22.52 2.55
CA SER A 1050 -55.16 23.34 2.08
C SER A 1050 -54.21 23.73 3.21
N TYR A 1051 -54.72 24.00 4.42
CA TYR A 1051 -53.91 24.25 5.61
C TYR A 1051 -53.02 23.05 5.96
N ASN A 1052 -53.59 21.84 6.01
CA ASN A 1052 -52.84 20.62 6.31
C ASN A 1052 -51.73 20.36 5.28
N SER A 1053 -51.99 20.56 3.99
CA SER A 1053 -50.97 20.42 2.95
C SER A 1053 -49.90 21.53 3.01
N LEU A 1054 -50.26 22.74 3.45
CA LEU A 1054 -49.32 23.84 3.61
C LEU A 1054 -48.39 23.62 4.82
N GLU A 1055 -48.87 23.01 5.91
CA GLU A 1055 -48.05 22.65 7.08
C GLU A 1055 -47.01 21.55 6.78
N GLU A 1056 -47.34 20.59 5.92
CA GLU A 1056 -46.36 19.59 5.45
C GLU A 1056 -45.18 20.26 4.72
N ILE A 1057 -45.48 21.20 3.82
CA ILE A 1057 -44.47 21.98 3.10
C ILE A 1057 -43.72 22.93 4.06
N ARG A 1058 -44.40 23.53 5.04
CA ARG A 1058 -43.77 24.38 6.06
C ARG A 1058 -42.70 23.60 6.82
N ALA A 1059 -43.00 22.38 7.24
CA ALA A 1059 -42.05 21.52 7.93
C ALA A 1059 -40.82 21.26 7.06
N GLU A 1060 -40.99 20.96 5.77
CA GLU A 1060 -39.87 20.79 4.83
C GLU A 1060 -39.08 22.09 4.61
N ALA A 1061 -39.76 23.23 4.51
CA ALA A 1061 -39.14 24.53 4.21
C ALA A 1061 -38.17 25.00 5.30
N THR A 1062 -38.33 24.53 6.54
CA THR A 1062 -37.36 24.81 7.63
C THR A 1062 -35.98 24.20 7.37
N GLY A 1063 -35.92 23.10 6.61
CA GLY A 1063 -34.67 22.40 6.28
C GLY A 1063 -33.93 22.92 5.05
N TRP A 1064 -34.58 23.73 4.20
CA TRP A 1064 -33.98 24.21 2.95
C TRP A 1064 -32.66 24.97 3.12
N PRO A 1065 -32.50 25.87 4.11
CA PRO A 1065 -31.23 26.56 4.37
C PRO A 1065 -30.04 25.63 4.61
N ALA A 1066 -30.21 24.65 5.51
CA ALA A 1066 -29.14 23.74 5.92
C ALA A 1066 -28.74 22.76 4.79
N MET A 1067 -29.74 22.31 4.03
CA MET A 1067 -29.54 21.50 2.82
C MET A 1067 -28.71 22.25 1.79
N LEU A 1068 -29.10 23.49 1.46
CA LEU A 1068 -28.40 24.32 0.48
C LEU A 1068 -26.94 24.57 0.87
N GLU A 1069 -26.70 24.90 2.15
CA GLU A 1069 -25.35 25.11 2.65
C GLU A 1069 -24.48 23.85 2.49
N THR A 1070 -25.03 22.68 2.83
CA THR A 1070 -24.30 21.41 2.77
C THR A 1070 -24.01 21.00 1.31
N GLU A 1071 -25.03 20.99 0.45
CA GLU A 1071 -24.93 20.49 -0.92
C GLU A 1071 -24.05 21.38 -1.81
N MET A 1072 -24.23 22.71 -1.74
CA MET A 1072 -23.44 23.61 -2.58
C MET A 1072 -21.98 23.66 -2.13
N ARG A 1073 -21.73 23.56 -0.82
CA ARG A 1073 -20.37 23.48 -0.27
C ARG A 1073 -19.70 22.17 -0.66
N ASP A 1074 -20.37 21.03 -0.57
CA ASP A 1074 -19.82 19.74 -0.98
C ASP A 1074 -19.60 19.66 -2.51
N ALA A 1075 -20.53 20.23 -3.29
CA ALA A 1075 -20.40 20.30 -4.74
C ALA A 1075 -19.10 20.97 -5.20
N ALA A 1076 -18.72 22.07 -4.54
CA ALA A 1076 -17.49 22.80 -4.84
C ALA A 1076 -16.25 22.23 -4.15
N LEU A 1077 -16.29 22.04 -2.83
CA LEU A 1077 -15.11 21.67 -2.03
C LEU A 1077 -14.81 20.18 -2.09
N GLY A 1078 -15.83 19.31 -2.02
CA GLY A 1078 -15.64 17.87 -2.09
C GLY A 1078 -15.02 17.43 -3.43
N THR A 1079 -15.38 18.10 -4.52
CA THR A 1079 -14.78 17.84 -5.83
C THR A 1079 -13.36 18.39 -5.95
N LEU A 1080 -13.04 19.57 -5.39
CA LEU A 1080 -11.68 20.10 -5.36
C LEU A 1080 -10.74 19.27 -4.46
N ALA A 1081 -11.24 18.77 -3.33
CA ALA A 1081 -10.50 17.83 -2.48
C ALA A 1081 -10.21 16.51 -3.22
N THR A 1082 -11.15 16.05 -4.05
CA THR A 1082 -10.92 14.90 -4.94
C THR A 1082 -9.81 15.18 -5.94
N LEU A 1083 -9.83 16.35 -6.60
CA LEU A 1083 -8.75 16.76 -7.52
C LEU A 1083 -7.40 16.88 -6.80
N ARG A 1084 -7.40 17.36 -5.55
CA ARG A 1084 -6.20 17.40 -4.71
C ARG A 1084 -5.67 15.99 -4.43
N GLY A 1085 -6.51 15.04 -4.05
CA GLY A 1085 -6.10 13.63 -3.92
C GLY A 1085 -5.53 13.07 -5.22
N GLU A 1086 -6.18 13.34 -6.36
CA GLU A 1086 -5.72 12.90 -7.67
C GLU A 1086 -4.37 13.51 -8.10
N LEU A 1087 -4.06 14.74 -7.65
CA LEU A 1087 -2.82 15.45 -7.98
C LEU A 1087 -1.72 15.33 -6.91
N ALA A 1088 -2.04 15.07 -5.65
CA ALA A 1088 -1.11 15.11 -4.51
C ALA A 1088 -0.54 13.75 -4.11
N GLU A 1089 -1.22 12.64 -4.39
CA GLU A 1089 -0.82 11.30 -3.90
C GLU A 1089 0.46 10.72 -4.54
N GLY A 1090 1.21 11.49 -5.35
CA GLY A 1090 2.46 11.03 -5.97
C GLY A 1090 2.30 9.79 -6.88
N SER A 1091 1.05 9.36 -7.09
CA SER A 1091 0.63 8.21 -7.89
C SER A 1091 0.24 8.64 -9.29
N PHE A 1092 0.97 9.61 -9.84
CA PHE A 1092 0.87 9.92 -11.25
C PHE A 1092 1.24 8.66 -12.04
N SER A 1093 0.23 7.95 -12.55
CA SER A 1093 0.44 7.02 -13.64
C SER A 1093 0.47 7.86 -14.92
N ARG A 1094 1.42 7.57 -15.81
CA ARG A 1094 1.51 8.21 -17.13
C ARG A 1094 0.16 8.20 -17.86
N SER A 1095 -0.58 7.10 -17.71
CA SER A 1095 -1.91 6.90 -18.31
C SER A 1095 -2.98 7.85 -17.75
N ARG A 1096 -2.97 8.17 -16.45
CA ARG A 1096 -3.93 9.09 -15.83
C ARG A 1096 -3.65 10.54 -16.24
N LEU A 1097 -2.38 10.95 -16.27
CA LEU A 1097 -1.96 12.26 -16.78
C LEU A 1097 -2.31 12.44 -18.27
N GLU A 1098 -2.12 11.39 -19.07
CA GLU A 1098 -2.55 11.37 -20.48
C GLU A 1098 -4.06 11.38 -20.64
N ALA A 1099 -4.83 10.75 -19.73
CA ALA A 1099 -6.28 10.82 -19.73
C ALA A 1099 -6.78 12.24 -19.41
N MET A 1100 -6.22 12.90 -18.39
CA MET A 1100 -6.55 14.29 -18.07
C MET A 1100 -6.16 15.25 -19.19
N ARG A 1101 -4.98 15.04 -19.82
CA ARG A 1101 -4.55 15.82 -20.99
C ARG A 1101 -5.47 15.61 -22.18
N ARG A 1102 -5.92 14.37 -22.43
CA ARG A 1102 -6.89 14.06 -23.49
C ARG A 1102 -8.23 14.73 -23.22
N ALA A 1103 -8.74 14.69 -21.99
CA ALA A 1103 -9.97 15.39 -21.59
C ALA A 1103 -9.87 16.90 -21.82
N ALA A 1104 -8.78 17.54 -21.37
CA ALA A 1104 -8.52 18.96 -21.60
C ALA A 1104 -8.38 19.31 -23.10
N SER A 1105 -7.76 18.42 -23.90
CA SER A 1105 -7.61 18.62 -25.35
C SER A 1105 -8.90 18.38 -26.15
N GLY A 1106 -9.75 17.44 -25.69
CA GLY A 1106 -11.05 17.16 -26.29
C GLY A 1106 -12.02 18.32 -26.10
N LEU A 1107 -12.00 18.95 -24.93
CA LEU A 1107 -12.80 20.15 -24.68
C LEU A 1107 -12.31 21.36 -25.49
N ARG A 1108 -11.00 21.52 -25.73
CA ARG A 1108 -10.51 22.55 -26.69
C ARG A 1108 -11.04 22.38 -28.11
N MET A 1109 -11.24 21.14 -28.56
CA MET A 1109 -11.88 20.87 -29.86
C MET A 1109 -13.36 21.24 -29.83
N MET A 1110 -14.05 20.98 -28.72
CA MET A 1110 -15.45 21.37 -28.53
C MET A 1110 -15.63 22.89 -28.36
N GLU A 1111 -14.74 23.58 -27.66
CA GLU A 1111 -14.76 25.04 -27.44
C GLU A 1111 -14.41 25.79 -28.74
N LYS A 1112 -13.49 25.25 -29.55
CA LYS A 1112 -13.27 25.71 -30.94
C LYS A 1112 -14.43 25.36 -31.88
N GLY A 1113 -15.16 24.28 -31.61
CA GLY A 1113 -16.35 23.87 -32.35
C GLY A 1113 -17.60 24.68 -31.99
N GLN A 1114 -17.70 25.15 -30.75
CA GLN A 1114 -18.81 25.98 -30.24
C GLN A 1114 -18.61 27.47 -30.53
N ARG A 1115 -17.37 27.92 -30.83
CA ARG A 1115 -17.14 29.17 -31.54
C ARG A 1115 -17.47 28.99 -33.02
N GLU A 1116 -18.75 28.90 -33.36
CA GLU A 1116 -19.16 29.17 -34.74
C GLU A 1116 -18.64 30.57 -35.14
N PRO A 1117 -18.06 30.74 -36.34
CA PRO A 1117 -17.59 32.04 -36.76
C PRO A 1117 -18.81 32.95 -36.85
N ARG A 1118 -18.76 34.13 -36.22
CA ARG A 1118 -19.79 35.20 -36.27
C ARG A 1118 -20.43 35.41 -37.65
N ALA A 1119 -19.72 35.05 -38.72
CA ALA A 1119 -20.22 35.00 -40.10
C ALA A 1119 -21.44 34.09 -40.33
N LYS A 1120 -21.61 32.96 -39.61
CA LYS A 1120 -22.75 32.04 -39.78
C LYS A 1120 -24.04 32.55 -39.13
N GLN A 1121 -23.94 33.11 -37.92
CA GLN A 1121 -25.07 33.78 -37.25
C GLN A 1121 -25.52 35.02 -38.05
N LEU A 1122 -24.58 35.79 -38.60
CA LEU A 1122 -24.91 36.91 -39.49
C LEU A 1122 -25.60 36.44 -40.77
N LYS A 1123 -25.16 35.31 -41.36
CA LYS A 1123 -25.81 34.70 -42.54
C LYS A 1123 -27.20 34.17 -42.24
N ALA A 1124 -27.43 33.63 -41.04
CA ALA A 1124 -28.73 33.13 -40.61
C ALA A 1124 -29.71 34.29 -40.33
N GLN A 1125 -29.25 35.36 -39.68
CA GLN A 1125 -30.05 36.57 -39.48
C GLN A 1125 -30.32 37.33 -40.79
N LEU A 1126 -29.34 37.40 -41.71
CA LEU A 1126 -29.55 37.96 -43.04
C LEU A 1126 -30.51 37.12 -43.89
N ARG A 1127 -30.45 35.78 -43.81
CA ARG A 1127 -31.44 34.91 -44.46
C ARG A 1127 -32.83 35.03 -43.84
N GLY A 1128 -32.92 35.17 -42.52
CA GLY A 1128 -34.19 35.42 -41.82
C GLY A 1128 -34.81 36.76 -42.23
N GLY A 1129 -34.00 37.82 -42.28
CA GLY A 1129 -34.41 39.15 -42.73
C GLY A 1129 -34.77 39.20 -44.22
N LEU A 1130 -34.02 38.52 -45.09
CA LEU A 1130 -34.32 38.41 -46.52
C LEU A 1130 -35.59 37.59 -46.80
N ARG A 1131 -35.85 36.54 -46.01
CA ARG A 1131 -37.10 35.76 -46.09
C ARG A 1131 -38.32 36.57 -45.67
N ALA A 1132 -38.17 37.40 -44.64
CA ALA A 1132 -39.24 38.30 -44.19
C ALA A 1132 -39.53 39.44 -45.19
N LEU A 1133 -38.53 39.87 -45.98
CA LEU A 1133 -38.68 40.97 -46.94
C LEU A 1133 -39.13 40.55 -48.34
N PHE A 1134 -38.79 39.34 -48.81
CA PHE A 1134 -39.00 38.96 -50.22
C PHE A 1134 -40.00 37.83 -50.47
N GLY A 1135 -40.46 37.12 -49.43
CA GLY A 1135 -41.40 36.00 -49.55
C GLY A 1135 -40.78 34.76 -50.22
N GLU A 1136 -41.20 33.56 -49.79
CA GLU A 1136 -40.58 32.28 -50.20
C GLU A 1136 -40.57 32.05 -51.72
N GLU A 1137 -41.61 32.48 -52.44
CA GLU A 1137 -41.75 32.22 -53.87
C GLU A 1137 -40.75 32.95 -54.79
N ARG A 1138 -40.13 34.05 -54.34
CA ARG A 1138 -39.14 34.78 -55.18
C ARG A 1138 -37.71 34.28 -55.01
N LEU A 1139 -37.39 33.64 -53.89
CA LEU A 1139 -36.04 33.14 -53.61
C LEU A 1139 -35.72 31.85 -54.38
N GLU A 1140 -36.72 31.03 -54.70
CA GLU A 1140 -36.53 29.80 -55.49
C GLU A 1140 -36.30 30.05 -56.99
N ARG A 1141 -36.64 31.23 -57.52
CA ARG A 1141 -36.34 31.58 -58.93
C ARG A 1141 -34.93 32.10 -59.16
N TRP A 1142 -34.18 32.37 -58.09
CA TRP A 1142 -32.82 32.93 -58.15
C TRP A 1142 -31.72 31.94 -57.74
N SER A 1143 -32.10 30.76 -57.23
CA SER A 1143 -31.21 29.59 -57.08
C SER A 1143 -31.29 28.72 -58.32
#